data_AF-A0A496RDG2-F1
#
_entry.id   AF-A0A496RDG2-F1
#
_cell.length_a   1.000
_cell.length_b   1.000
_cell.length_c   1.000
_cell.angle_alpha   90.00
_cell.angle_beta   90.00
_cell.angle_gamma   90.00
#
_symmetry.space_group_name_H-M   'P 1'
#
loop_
_entity.id
_entity.type
_entity.pdbx_description
1 polymer ?
#
loop_
_entity_poly.entity_id
_entity_poly.type
_entity_poly.pdbx_seq_one_letter_code
_entity_poly.pdbx_strand_id
1 'polypeptide(L)'
;MSENNKGSILKPFRALKFIGEKPVTIRTPFENRPTAPRYRGFHVNDQEKCIGCGTCAEICDNDAIRMIEIPGLEPEVGSSNLRPAIDYGRCCWCALCVDVCTTNSLNMTQEYTHVSEDLNTFFMFPDTEGIHKTDFPLGYQASDDSNFLDLERVEMEELSPEERGDSFIEIVKGYSKEQAIAEASRCVACGLCTDTCPAHMNIPEYIEAIWDDNLSEAGRQIYKTNPLPEVCGRVCTHKCETACSIGQRGEPIAIRWLKRYAMDAIPAEQYGDVNNFRVVKPLGKSVAIVGSGPAGLSAAYYLRLMGYDITIFEKYPEPGGMMRYGIPEYRLPYDALDKDINYIEEVGVEIKCNTTIGKDIPFEDLHRNFDSVLIATGFHVGRSTRVPGTDHKDVFQSIDLLSKITRGEEIQVDEKIVVIGGGNVAMDIARSLARKQKVKYGKVNIIVTSLETRDIMPADDEEIEEATEEGCVFYPGRGPVEIVIEDGKIKGLKTNRCLSVFDEQHRFSPKFDENDIKLLEGTMIVESIGQGPDMSYLDTYTDKIEMDGRRFKVNEFYQTSIEWLFAAGDIIKGPDVINGIAVGHKAALGIDKMLENKKDLFYNTIFDVLDKSLKFEEGCRKSSSKFAGKFSPVVNNMITDLTVKSKDLEERIKKLIQNENVLIHLDKKLKRPQEAGYFERCIAEEALADTTSEKDFLKNMERKTRVAFGLYHDLEKLTKNKELEFLFGYLKAQKKKQLEKVEKLLQK
;
A
#
# COMPACT_ATOMS: atom_id res chain seq x y z
N MET A 1 -1.74 13.33 -65.02
CA MET A 1 -2.21 13.74 -66.36
C MET A 1 -1.13 13.33 -67.36
N SER A 2 -1.38 12.28 -68.13
CA SER A 2 -0.60 11.98 -69.35
C SER A 2 -1.47 12.31 -70.56
N GLU A 3 -0.89 13.08 -71.46
CA GLU A 3 -1.45 13.54 -72.71
C GLU A 3 -1.58 12.38 -73.70
N ASN A 4 -2.78 11.79 -73.81
CA ASN A 4 -3.28 11.15 -75.03
C ASN A 4 -4.70 10.65 -74.77
N ASN A 5 -5.68 11.54 -74.88
CA ASN A 5 -7.08 11.18 -74.73
C ASN A 5 -7.93 11.80 -75.84
N LYS A 6 -7.59 11.53 -77.10
CA LYS A 6 -8.60 11.56 -78.16
C LYS A 6 -9.55 10.39 -77.87
N GLY A 7 -10.77 10.73 -77.46
CA GLY A 7 -11.77 9.75 -77.03
C GLY A 7 -12.00 8.68 -78.08
N SER A 8 -11.60 7.44 -77.76
CA SER A 8 -11.98 6.27 -78.55
C SER A 8 -13.51 6.12 -78.54
N ILE A 9 -14.12 5.95 -79.71
CA ILE A 9 -15.56 5.61 -79.86
C ILE A 9 -15.94 4.37 -79.05
N LEU A 10 -14.97 3.52 -78.69
CA LEU A 10 -15.18 2.29 -77.93
C LEU A 10 -15.08 2.46 -76.40
N LYS A 11 -14.76 3.66 -75.89
CA LYS A 11 -14.73 3.94 -74.43
C LYS A 11 -16.05 3.63 -73.71
N PRO A 12 -17.24 3.94 -74.26
CA PRO A 12 -18.51 3.60 -73.63
C PRO A 12 -18.69 2.09 -73.45
N PHE A 13 -18.11 1.28 -74.33
CA PHE A 13 -18.18 -0.19 -74.26
C PHE A 13 -17.22 -0.81 -73.25
N ARG A 14 -16.26 -0.06 -72.68
CA ARG A 14 -15.49 -0.55 -71.50
C ARG A 14 -16.38 -0.82 -70.30
N ALA A 15 -17.56 -0.19 -70.21
CA ALA A 15 -18.52 -0.47 -69.17
C ALA A 15 -19.17 -1.86 -69.33
N LEU A 16 -19.20 -2.42 -70.55
CA LEU A 16 -19.75 -3.75 -70.81
C LEU A 16 -18.98 -4.86 -70.08
N LYS A 17 -17.69 -4.66 -69.75
CA LYS A 17 -16.91 -5.65 -69.00
C LYS A 17 -17.42 -5.87 -67.57
N PHE A 18 -18.22 -4.92 -67.07
CA PHE A 18 -18.87 -5.01 -65.75
C PHE A 18 -20.29 -5.57 -65.84
N ILE A 19 -20.77 -5.95 -67.03
CA ILE A 19 -22.05 -6.66 -67.16
C ILE A 19 -21.91 -8.04 -66.53
N GLY A 20 -22.64 -8.27 -65.44
CA GLY A 20 -22.58 -9.48 -64.64
C GLY A 20 -21.75 -9.34 -63.36
N GLU A 21 -20.96 -8.27 -63.21
CA GLU A 21 -20.31 -7.94 -61.94
C GLU A 21 -21.32 -7.22 -61.03
N LYS A 22 -21.32 -7.59 -59.75
CA LYS A 22 -22.14 -6.87 -58.75
C LYS A 22 -21.60 -5.44 -58.60
N PRO A 23 -22.47 -4.42 -58.51
CA PRO A 23 -22.05 -3.05 -58.24
C PRO A 23 -21.17 -3.00 -56.97
N VAL A 24 -20.03 -2.31 -57.06
CA VAL A 24 -19.18 -2.03 -55.88
C VAL A 24 -19.85 -0.98 -54.97
N THR A 25 -20.74 -0.15 -55.53
CA THR A 25 -21.49 0.88 -54.82
C THR A 25 -22.64 0.27 -54.03
N ILE A 26 -22.63 0.49 -52.72
CA ILE A 26 -23.72 0.13 -51.79
C ILE A 26 -24.65 1.32 -51.57
N ARG A 27 -25.90 1.06 -51.18
CA ARG A 27 -26.87 2.12 -50.86
C ARG A 27 -26.73 2.59 -49.41
N THR A 28 -25.67 3.34 -49.08
CA THR A 28 -25.53 3.98 -47.75
C THR A 28 -26.59 5.07 -47.55
N PRO A 29 -27.28 5.17 -46.39
CA PRO A 29 -27.09 4.41 -45.15
C PRO A 29 -27.97 3.14 -44.99
N PHE A 30 -28.70 2.72 -46.04
CA PHE A 30 -29.63 1.58 -45.98
C PHE A 30 -28.94 0.21 -46.03
N GLU A 31 -27.77 0.15 -46.67
CA GLU A 31 -26.94 -1.05 -46.78
C GLU A 31 -25.54 -0.74 -46.24
N ASN A 32 -25.07 -1.57 -45.30
CA ASN A 32 -23.71 -1.51 -44.77
C ASN A 32 -22.77 -2.39 -45.60
N ARG A 33 -21.53 -1.93 -45.82
CA ARG A 33 -20.49 -2.79 -46.40
C ARG A 33 -20.14 -3.89 -45.40
N PRO A 34 -19.98 -5.15 -45.83
CA PRO A 34 -19.39 -6.18 -44.99
C PRO A 34 -18.00 -5.77 -44.53
N THR A 35 -17.78 -5.81 -43.23
CA THR A 35 -16.51 -5.53 -42.58
C THR A 35 -15.57 -6.73 -42.64
N ALA A 36 -14.27 -6.47 -42.46
CA ALA A 36 -13.31 -7.54 -42.23
C ALA A 36 -13.54 -8.16 -40.84
N PRO A 37 -13.18 -9.44 -40.62
CA PRO A 37 -13.33 -10.07 -39.31
C PRO A 37 -12.63 -9.34 -38.15
N ARG A 38 -11.49 -8.67 -38.40
CA ARG A 38 -10.74 -7.88 -37.39
C ARG A 38 -11.02 -6.37 -37.47
N TYR A 39 -12.18 -5.97 -37.97
CA TYR A 39 -12.52 -4.55 -38.09
C TYR A 39 -12.55 -3.88 -36.71
N ARG A 40 -12.06 -2.64 -36.62
CA ARG A 40 -12.02 -1.85 -35.38
C ARG A 40 -13.25 -0.95 -35.31
N GLY A 41 -14.39 -1.54 -34.93
CA GLY A 41 -15.68 -0.85 -34.78
C GLY A 41 -15.85 -0.17 -33.43
N PHE A 42 -17.10 -0.04 -32.97
CA PHE A 42 -17.38 0.45 -31.62
C PHE A 42 -16.92 -0.54 -30.56
N HIS A 43 -16.51 -0.04 -29.41
CA HIS A 43 -16.07 -0.87 -28.30
C HIS A 43 -17.27 -1.51 -27.59
N VAL A 44 -17.03 -2.71 -27.07
CA VAL A 44 -17.88 -3.41 -26.12
C VAL A 44 -17.08 -3.70 -24.86
N ASN A 45 -17.72 -3.67 -23.71
CA ASN A 45 -17.07 -4.00 -22.44
C ASN A 45 -17.87 -5.07 -21.70
N ASP A 46 -17.19 -6.18 -21.39
CA ASP A 46 -17.67 -7.19 -20.46
C ASP A 46 -17.54 -6.65 -19.03
N GLN A 47 -18.66 -6.19 -18.47
CA GLN A 47 -18.66 -5.48 -17.19
C GLN A 47 -18.39 -6.40 -15.99
N GLU A 48 -18.64 -7.70 -16.14
CA GLU A 48 -18.33 -8.72 -15.13
C GLU A 48 -16.82 -8.99 -15.08
N LYS A 49 -16.14 -9.00 -16.24
CA LYS A 49 -14.68 -9.16 -16.31
C LYS A 49 -13.89 -7.87 -16.07
N CYS A 50 -14.49 -6.70 -16.24
CA CYS A 50 -13.79 -5.44 -16.10
C CYS A 50 -13.53 -5.12 -14.62
N ILE A 51 -12.27 -4.97 -14.21
CA ILE A 51 -11.90 -4.61 -12.83
C ILE A 51 -11.76 -3.09 -12.61
N GLY A 52 -11.99 -2.29 -13.64
CA GLY A 52 -11.93 -0.82 -13.52
C GLY A 52 -10.54 -0.27 -13.19
N CYS A 53 -9.46 -0.95 -13.61
CA CYS A 53 -8.08 -0.52 -13.37
C CYS A 53 -7.68 0.77 -14.09
N GLY A 54 -8.39 1.14 -15.17
CA GLY A 54 -8.17 2.39 -15.89
C GLY A 54 -7.02 2.37 -16.91
N THR A 55 -6.30 1.25 -17.07
CA THR A 55 -5.19 1.14 -18.04
C THR A 55 -5.61 1.50 -19.47
N CYS A 56 -6.86 1.19 -19.85
CA CYS A 56 -7.42 1.58 -21.15
C CYS A 56 -7.56 3.10 -21.33
N ALA A 57 -7.82 3.83 -20.24
CA ALA A 57 -7.88 5.28 -20.25
C ALA A 57 -6.49 5.91 -20.27
N GLU A 58 -5.56 5.36 -19.49
CA GLU A 58 -4.18 5.87 -19.41
C GLU A 58 -3.43 5.74 -20.75
N ILE A 59 -3.58 4.61 -21.44
CA ILE A 59 -2.94 4.40 -22.75
C ILE A 59 -3.55 5.25 -23.89
N CYS A 60 -4.66 5.94 -23.61
CA CYS A 60 -5.41 6.66 -24.64
C CYS A 60 -4.86 8.07 -24.84
N ASP A 61 -3.89 8.21 -25.74
CA ASP A 61 -3.26 9.50 -26.09
C ASP A 61 -4.25 10.60 -26.50
N ASN A 62 -5.44 10.23 -26.98
CA ASN A 62 -6.48 11.17 -27.39
C ASN A 62 -7.41 11.62 -26.25
N ASP A 63 -7.21 11.14 -25.03
CA ASP A 63 -8.12 11.37 -23.90
C ASP A 63 -9.57 11.00 -24.24
N ALA A 64 -9.76 9.97 -25.06
CA ALA A 64 -11.08 9.56 -25.54
C ALA A 64 -11.82 8.68 -24.53
N ILE A 65 -11.12 8.11 -23.55
CA ILE A 65 -11.71 7.18 -22.58
C ILE A 65 -11.71 7.83 -21.21
N ARG A 66 -12.89 7.87 -20.57
CA ARG A 66 -13.08 8.36 -19.21
C ARG A 66 -13.57 7.24 -18.32
N MET A 67 -12.90 7.02 -17.19
CA MET A 67 -13.38 6.08 -16.18
C MET A 67 -14.54 6.69 -15.38
N ILE A 68 -15.70 6.06 -15.43
CA ILE A 68 -16.92 6.51 -14.73
C ILE A 68 -17.31 5.54 -13.61
N GLU A 69 -17.83 6.07 -12.50
CA GLU A 69 -18.32 5.27 -11.38
C GLU A 69 -19.68 4.68 -11.70
N ILE A 70 -19.86 3.38 -11.42
CA ILE A 70 -21.11 2.66 -11.63
C ILE A 70 -21.89 2.63 -10.32
N PRO A 71 -23.08 3.26 -10.26
CA PRO A 71 -23.93 3.22 -9.08
C PRO A 71 -24.30 1.78 -8.70
N GLY A 72 -24.13 1.43 -7.43
CA GLY A 72 -24.47 0.10 -6.90
C GLY A 72 -23.41 -0.98 -7.12
N LEU A 73 -22.29 -0.65 -7.79
CA LEU A 73 -21.11 -1.51 -7.83
C LEU A 73 -20.18 -1.13 -6.68
N GLU A 74 -20.00 -2.05 -5.73
CA GLU A 74 -19.08 -1.86 -4.62
C GLU A 74 -17.65 -2.27 -5.02
N PRO A 75 -16.61 -1.50 -4.64
CA PRO A 75 -15.22 -1.91 -4.85
C PRO A 75 -14.87 -3.18 -4.07
N GLU A 76 -14.02 -4.01 -4.67
CA GLU A 76 -13.49 -5.23 -4.07
C GLU A 76 -11.95 -5.23 -4.15
N VAL A 77 -11.28 -6.19 -3.50
CA VAL A 77 -9.82 -6.30 -3.58
C VAL A 77 -9.40 -6.54 -5.03
N GLY A 78 -8.58 -5.65 -5.59
CA GLY A 78 -8.16 -5.71 -6.99
C GLY A 78 -9.21 -5.26 -8.02
N SER A 79 -10.35 -4.69 -7.58
CA SER A 79 -11.41 -4.22 -8.47
C SER A 79 -12.03 -2.91 -7.99
N SER A 80 -12.11 -1.91 -8.87
CA SER A 80 -12.79 -0.66 -8.59
C SER A 80 -14.21 -0.65 -9.15
N ASN A 81 -15.00 0.30 -8.66
CA ASN A 81 -16.35 0.56 -9.19
C ASN A 81 -16.36 1.38 -10.50
N LEU A 82 -15.21 1.48 -11.18
CA LEU A 82 -15.07 2.27 -12.40
C LEU A 82 -15.22 1.42 -13.66
N ARG A 83 -15.79 1.98 -14.72
CA ARG A 83 -15.84 1.38 -16.06
C ARG A 83 -15.53 2.43 -17.14
N PRO A 84 -14.95 2.04 -18.28
CA PRO A 84 -14.58 2.98 -19.33
C PRO A 84 -15.82 3.50 -20.05
N ALA A 85 -15.92 4.81 -20.23
CA ALA A 85 -16.84 5.46 -21.16
C ALA A 85 -16.02 6.13 -22.27
N ILE A 86 -16.47 6.05 -23.53
CA ILE A 86 -15.68 6.39 -24.71
C ILE A 86 -16.34 7.53 -25.48
N ASP A 87 -15.56 8.58 -25.75
CA ASP A 87 -15.89 9.67 -26.66
C ASP A 87 -15.40 9.33 -28.08
N TYR A 88 -16.32 8.90 -28.94
CA TYR A 88 -16.02 8.58 -30.34
C TYR A 88 -15.76 9.82 -31.21
N GLY A 89 -16.03 11.03 -30.72
CA GLY A 89 -15.57 12.25 -31.36
C GLY A 89 -14.05 12.46 -31.23
N ARG A 90 -13.41 11.79 -30.27
CA ARG A 90 -11.96 11.87 -30.00
C ARG A 90 -11.20 10.59 -30.32
N CYS A 91 -11.84 9.44 -30.19
CA CYS A 91 -11.22 8.14 -30.48
C CYS A 91 -10.53 8.18 -31.85
N CYS A 92 -9.37 7.51 -32.01
CA CYS A 92 -8.71 7.34 -33.32
C CYS A 92 -8.69 5.87 -33.79
N TRP A 93 -9.40 4.98 -33.10
CA TRP A 93 -9.54 3.56 -33.47
C TRP A 93 -8.19 2.81 -33.58
N CYS A 94 -7.22 3.19 -32.74
CA CYS A 94 -5.89 2.55 -32.70
C CYS A 94 -5.88 1.16 -32.03
N ALA A 95 -6.91 0.86 -31.21
CA ALA A 95 -7.09 -0.36 -30.41
C ALA A 95 -6.06 -0.62 -29.29
N LEU A 96 -5.17 0.32 -28.96
CA LEU A 96 -4.22 0.18 -27.85
C LEU A 96 -4.91 -0.09 -26.51
N CYS A 97 -6.08 0.52 -26.29
CA CYS A 97 -6.90 0.30 -25.11
C CYS A 97 -7.44 -1.14 -24.97
N VAL A 98 -7.59 -1.86 -26.09
CA VAL A 98 -7.96 -3.27 -26.13
C VAL A 98 -6.72 -4.13 -25.91
N ASP A 99 -5.61 -3.81 -26.57
CA ASP A 99 -4.36 -4.57 -26.49
C ASP A 99 -3.71 -4.52 -25.08
N VAL A 100 -3.90 -3.43 -24.32
CA VAL A 100 -3.39 -3.28 -22.94
C VAL A 100 -4.38 -3.77 -21.87
N CYS A 101 -5.58 -4.23 -22.25
CA CYS A 101 -6.63 -4.56 -21.30
C CYS A 101 -6.26 -5.80 -20.47
N THR A 102 -5.97 -5.59 -19.18
CA THR A 102 -5.46 -6.64 -18.27
C THR A 102 -6.44 -7.77 -18.00
N THR A 103 -7.72 -7.62 -18.36
CA THR A 103 -8.75 -8.67 -18.20
C THR A 103 -9.39 -9.12 -19.52
N ASN A 104 -8.94 -8.59 -20.66
CA ASN A 104 -9.60 -8.77 -21.96
C ASN A 104 -11.11 -8.42 -21.98
N SER A 105 -11.57 -7.60 -21.03
CA SER A 105 -12.97 -7.18 -20.95
C SER A 105 -13.35 -6.20 -22.06
N LEU A 106 -12.41 -5.41 -22.59
CA LEU A 106 -12.67 -4.44 -23.65
C LEU A 106 -12.33 -5.05 -25.02
N ASN A 107 -13.28 -5.02 -25.95
CA ASN A 107 -13.11 -5.50 -27.33
C ASN A 107 -13.77 -4.52 -28.31
N MET A 108 -13.60 -4.71 -29.62
CA MET A 108 -14.27 -3.91 -30.65
C MET A 108 -15.20 -4.77 -31.49
N THR A 109 -16.30 -4.21 -31.96
CA THR A 109 -17.26 -4.87 -32.85
C THR A 109 -16.91 -4.66 -34.32
N GLN A 110 -17.70 -5.25 -35.19
CA GLN A 110 -17.74 -4.94 -36.62
C GLN A 110 -18.68 -3.78 -36.97
N GLU A 111 -19.28 -3.14 -35.97
CA GLU A 111 -20.19 -2.01 -36.12
C GLU A 111 -19.41 -0.70 -36.27
N TYR A 112 -19.74 0.12 -37.27
CA TYR A 112 -18.98 1.35 -37.56
C TYR A 112 -19.82 2.56 -37.97
N THR A 113 -21.14 2.39 -38.11
CA THR A 113 -22.03 3.46 -38.57
C THR A 113 -22.86 3.97 -37.39
N HIS A 114 -22.64 5.22 -37.00
CA HIS A 114 -23.50 5.95 -36.06
C HIS A 114 -23.79 7.33 -36.64
N VAL A 115 -25.08 7.68 -36.76
CA VAL A 115 -25.54 8.95 -37.34
C VAL A 115 -26.54 9.57 -36.37
N SER A 116 -26.24 10.76 -35.88
CA SER A 116 -27.08 11.48 -34.92
C SER A 116 -26.84 12.99 -35.05
N GLU A 117 -27.87 13.79 -34.77
CA GLU A 117 -27.77 15.25 -34.65
C GLU A 117 -27.34 15.68 -33.24
N ASP A 118 -27.42 14.78 -32.25
CA ASP A 118 -27.02 15.03 -30.86
C ASP A 118 -25.60 14.50 -30.60
N LEU A 119 -24.67 15.40 -30.30
CA LEU A 119 -23.28 15.05 -30.02
C LEU A 119 -23.11 14.12 -28.80
N ASN A 120 -24.04 14.17 -27.84
CA ASN A 120 -23.95 13.33 -26.63
C ASN A 120 -24.07 11.84 -26.95
N THR A 121 -24.68 11.49 -28.09
CA THR A 121 -24.81 10.10 -28.55
C THR A 121 -23.47 9.46 -28.97
N PHE A 122 -22.43 10.27 -29.19
CA PHE A 122 -21.06 9.79 -29.45
C PHE A 122 -20.25 9.55 -28.17
N PHE A 123 -20.78 9.93 -27.01
CA PHE A 123 -20.24 9.55 -25.71
C PHE A 123 -20.95 8.28 -25.23
N MET A 124 -20.27 7.15 -25.37
CA MET A 124 -20.84 5.83 -25.13
C MET A 124 -20.34 5.25 -23.82
N PHE A 125 -21.22 4.55 -23.13
CA PHE A 125 -20.84 3.57 -22.13
C PHE A 125 -20.87 2.17 -22.76
N PRO A 126 -19.73 1.54 -23.09
CA PRO A 126 -19.69 0.21 -23.68
C PRO A 126 -20.35 -0.83 -22.78
N ASP A 127 -21.29 -1.58 -23.34
CA ASP A 127 -21.79 -2.83 -22.81
C ASP A 127 -21.55 -3.94 -23.84
N THR A 128 -22.06 -5.15 -23.60
CA THR A 128 -21.89 -6.28 -24.52
C THR A 128 -22.76 -6.19 -25.77
N GLU A 129 -23.73 -5.28 -25.83
CA GLU A 129 -24.73 -5.18 -26.90
C GLU A 129 -24.36 -4.13 -27.98
N GLY A 130 -23.33 -3.33 -27.74
CA GLY A 130 -22.88 -2.30 -28.68
C GLY A 130 -23.77 -1.04 -28.68
N ILE A 131 -23.45 -0.06 -29.53
CA ILE A 131 -24.07 1.29 -29.45
C ILE A 131 -25.55 1.29 -29.85
N HIS A 132 -25.95 0.39 -30.74
CA HIS A 132 -27.33 0.28 -31.22
C HIS A 132 -28.09 -0.90 -30.61
N LYS A 133 -27.52 -1.61 -29.61
CA LYS A 133 -28.10 -2.81 -28.98
C LYS A 133 -28.55 -3.86 -30.00
N THR A 134 -27.83 -3.93 -31.11
CA THR A 134 -28.05 -4.87 -32.20
C THR A 134 -26.87 -5.82 -32.21
N ASP A 135 -27.14 -7.12 -32.29
CA ASP A 135 -26.15 -8.17 -32.22
C ASP A 135 -25.18 -8.11 -33.42
N PHE A 136 -24.11 -7.32 -33.28
CA PHE A 136 -23.03 -7.20 -34.25
C PHE A 136 -21.92 -8.20 -33.87
N PRO A 137 -21.36 -8.93 -34.85
CA PRO A 137 -20.21 -9.78 -34.57
C PRO A 137 -19.04 -8.98 -33.99
N LEU A 138 -18.28 -9.62 -33.10
CA LEU A 138 -17.01 -9.07 -32.65
C LEU A 138 -16.06 -8.86 -33.84
N GLY A 139 -15.33 -7.75 -33.77
CA GLY A 139 -14.32 -7.33 -34.71
C GLY A 139 -12.93 -7.57 -34.13
N TYR A 140 -12.20 -6.48 -33.86
CA TYR A 140 -10.88 -6.54 -33.26
C TYR A 140 -10.93 -6.97 -31.78
N GLN A 141 -10.09 -7.96 -31.47
CA GLN A 141 -9.81 -8.45 -30.12
C GLN A 141 -8.28 -8.53 -29.98
N ALA A 142 -7.79 -8.38 -28.75
CA ALA A 142 -6.39 -8.62 -28.46
C ALA A 142 -6.03 -10.08 -28.81
N SER A 143 -4.92 -10.26 -29.52
CA SER A 143 -4.34 -11.57 -29.84
C SER A 143 -3.02 -11.72 -29.08
N ASP A 144 -2.49 -12.94 -28.98
CA ASP A 144 -1.18 -13.17 -28.37
C ASP A 144 -0.08 -12.31 -29.01
N ASP A 145 -0.13 -12.14 -30.35
CA ASP A 145 0.80 -11.30 -31.11
C ASP A 145 0.64 -9.78 -30.88
N SER A 146 -0.48 -9.33 -30.31
CA SER A 146 -0.78 -7.90 -30.08
C SER A 146 -0.84 -7.53 -28.61
N ASN A 147 -0.66 -8.48 -27.71
CA ASN A 147 -0.72 -8.27 -26.28
C ASN A 147 0.53 -7.51 -25.80
N PHE A 148 0.34 -6.31 -25.25
CA PHE A 148 1.45 -5.52 -24.69
C PHE A 148 1.89 -5.99 -23.29
N LEU A 149 1.22 -7.00 -22.74
CA LEU A 149 1.44 -7.46 -21.37
C LEU A 149 2.29 -8.73 -21.36
N ASP A 150 3.39 -8.68 -20.62
CA ASP A 150 4.14 -9.87 -20.24
C ASP A 150 3.51 -10.50 -18.97
N LEU A 151 2.97 -11.70 -19.16
CA LEU A 151 2.12 -12.38 -18.18
C LEU A 151 2.90 -13.34 -17.27
N GLU A 152 4.17 -13.62 -17.57
CA GLU A 152 5.00 -14.55 -16.81
C GLU A 152 5.90 -13.78 -15.84
N ARG A 153 5.96 -14.21 -14.58
CA ARG A 153 6.79 -13.60 -13.55
C ARG A 153 8.24 -13.97 -13.75
N VAL A 154 9.14 -12.98 -13.56
CA VAL A 154 10.57 -13.26 -13.51
C VAL A 154 10.86 -14.07 -12.25
N GLU A 155 11.36 -15.29 -12.43
CA GLU A 155 11.69 -16.19 -11.33
C GLU A 155 12.82 -15.60 -10.45
N MET A 156 12.67 -15.74 -9.13
CA MET A 156 13.69 -15.33 -8.17
C MET A 156 14.54 -16.54 -7.77
N GLU A 157 15.85 -16.38 -7.79
CA GLU A 157 16.74 -17.47 -7.41
C GLU A 157 16.68 -17.78 -5.91
N GLU A 158 16.83 -19.06 -5.64
CA GLU A 158 16.56 -19.68 -4.35
C GLU A 158 17.63 -20.75 -4.09
N LEU A 159 18.05 -20.96 -2.83
CA LEU A 159 19.07 -21.98 -2.49
C LEU A 159 18.56 -23.40 -2.77
N SER A 160 19.44 -24.40 -2.96
CA SER A 160 18.94 -25.78 -3.10
C SER A 160 18.38 -26.31 -1.77
N PRO A 161 17.41 -27.25 -1.77
CA PRO A 161 16.90 -27.85 -0.53
C PRO A 161 18.00 -28.41 0.37
N GLU A 162 19.05 -29.00 -0.21
CA GLU A 162 20.20 -29.53 0.53
C GLU A 162 20.99 -28.42 1.24
N GLU A 163 21.20 -27.27 0.59
CA GLU A 163 21.92 -26.12 1.16
C GLU A 163 21.11 -25.40 2.25
N ARG A 164 19.78 -25.33 2.10
CA ARG A 164 18.86 -24.72 3.09
C ARG A 164 18.82 -25.50 4.40
N GLY A 165 18.79 -26.83 4.32
CA GLY A 165 18.60 -27.71 5.49
C GLY A 165 19.76 -27.75 6.48
N ASP A 166 20.91 -27.15 6.15
CA ASP A 166 22.13 -27.14 6.96
C ASP A 166 22.53 -25.76 7.52
N SER A 167 21.77 -24.69 7.23
CA SER A 167 22.14 -23.33 7.61
C SER A 167 20.94 -22.47 8.04
N PHE A 168 21.19 -21.32 8.67
CA PHE A 168 20.20 -20.26 8.94
C PHE A 168 20.32 -19.11 7.92
N ILE A 169 20.94 -19.38 6.76
CA ILE A 169 21.15 -18.39 5.70
C ILE A 169 19.81 -18.05 5.05
N GLU A 170 19.67 -16.80 4.58
CA GLU A 170 18.52 -16.36 3.79
C GLU A 170 18.36 -17.24 2.54
N ILE A 171 17.15 -17.76 2.36
CA ILE A 171 16.86 -18.77 1.35
C ILE A 171 16.76 -18.16 -0.04
N VAL A 172 16.11 -17.01 -0.11
CA VAL A 172 15.82 -16.28 -1.34
C VAL A 172 16.96 -15.32 -1.61
N LYS A 173 17.61 -15.39 -2.77
CA LYS A 173 18.82 -14.60 -3.08
C LYS A 173 18.53 -13.14 -3.46
N GLY A 174 17.30 -12.83 -3.84
CA GLY A 174 16.91 -11.52 -4.38
C GLY A 174 17.15 -11.41 -5.88
N TYR A 175 16.65 -10.33 -6.50
CA TYR A 175 16.84 -10.09 -7.92
C TYR A 175 18.21 -9.49 -8.23
N SER A 176 18.79 -9.91 -9.36
CA SER A 176 19.78 -9.09 -10.06
C SER A 176 19.14 -7.83 -10.62
N LYS A 177 19.96 -6.85 -11.00
CA LYS A 177 19.50 -5.62 -11.64
C LYS A 177 18.69 -5.90 -12.91
N GLU A 178 19.18 -6.80 -13.75
CA GLU A 178 18.54 -7.15 -15.02
C GLU A 178 17.17 -7.79 -14.79
N GLN A 179 17.07 -8.70 -13.81
CA GLN A 179 15.80 -9.32 -13.43
C GLN A 179 14.82 -8.29 -12.85
N ALA A 180 15.28 -7.39 -11.99
CA ALA A 180 14.44 -6.38 -11.38
C ALA A 180 13.87 -5.39 -12.42
N ILE A 181 14.68 -4.94 -13.38
CA ILE A 181 14.23 -4.07 -14.49
C ILE A 181 13.22 -4.82 -15.37
N ALA A 182 13.48 -6.09 -15.69
CA ALA A 182 12.56 -6.92 -16.45
C ALA A 182 11.20 -7.07 -15.74
N GLU A 183 11.20 -7.45 -14.46
CA GLU A 183 9.98 -7.59 -13.66
C GLU A 183 9.26 -6.25 -13.47
N ALA A 184 9.98 -5.15 -13.25
CA ALA A 184 9.40 -3.81 -13.13
C ALA A 184 8.71 -3.36 -14.43
N SER A 185 9.26 -3.72 -15.60
CA SER A 185 8.72 -3.34 -16.91
C SER A 185 7.33 -3.94 -17.20
N ARG A 186 6.91 -4.96 -16.44
CA ARG A 186 5.59 -5.60 -16.56
C ARG A 186 4.47 -4.76 -15.94
N CYS A 187 4.79 -3.78 -15.10
CA CYS A 187 3.82 -2.98 -14.38
C CYS A 187 3.09 -1.99 -15.30
N VAL A 188 1.75 -1.94 -15.22
CA VAL A 188 0.89 -1.02 -15.98
C VAL A 188 0.48 0.24 -15.19
N ALA A 189 1.14 0.51 -14.06
CA ALA A 189 0.94 1.69 -13.21
C ALA A 189 -0.53 2.01 -12.81
N CYS A 190 -1.39 1.00 -12.66
CA CYS A 190 -2.84 1.21 -12.46
C CYS A 190 -3.25 1.63 -11.03
N GLY A 191 -2.39 1.43 -10.02
CA GLY A 191 -2.61 1.87 -8.63
C GLY A 191 -3.53 1.00 -7.75
N LEU A 192 -4.14 -0.08 -8.26
CA LEU A 192 -4.98 -0.98 -7.45
C LEU A 192 -4.21 -1.61 -6.27
N CYS A 193 -2.92 -1.88 -6.47
CA CYS A 193 -2.01 -2.36 -5.45
C CYS A 193 -1.81 -1.33 -4.31
N THR A 194 -1.75 -0.03 -4.64
CA THR A 194 -1.65 1.08 -3.67
C THR A 194 -2.94 1.21 -2.85
N ASP A 195 -4.10 1.13 -3.50
CA ASP A 195 -5.39 1.24 -2.82
C ASP A 195 -5.63 0.06 -1.86
N THR A 196 -5.11 -1.13 -2.19
CA THR A 196 -5.21 -2.33 -1.34
C THR A 196 -4.18 -2.37 -0.22
N CYS A 197 -3.00 -1.78 -0.43
CA CYS A 197 -1.94 -1.76 0.58
C CYS A 197 -2.41 -0.99 1.82
N PRO A 198 -2.36 -1.57 3.04
CA PRO A 198 -2.78 -0.86 4.25
C PRO A 198 -2.01 0.44 4.51
N ALA A 199 -0.74 0.49 4.12
CA ALA A 199 0.10 1.67 4.23
C ALA A 199 -0.04 2.63 3.03
N HIS A 200 -0.87 2.29 2.04
CA HIS A 200 -1.06 3.04 0.79
C HIS A 200 0.26 3.42 0.11
N MET A 201 1.17 2.44 0.00
CA MET A 201 2.48 2.67 -0.58
C MET A 201 2.40 3.14 -2.04
N ASN A 202 3.35 3.98 -2.44
CA ASN A 202 3.51 4.50 -3.80
C ASN A 202 4.12 3.44 -4.73
N ILE A 203 3.38 2.33 -4.91
CA ILE A 203 3.85 1.11 -5.58
C ILE A 203 4.17 1.36 -7.05
N PRO A 204 3.27 1.94 -7.87
CA PRO A 204 3.61 2.29 -9.24
C PRO A 204 4.86 3.16 -9.34
N GLU A 205 4.99 4.17 -8.47
CA GLU A 205 6.07 5.14 -8.55
C GLU A 205 7.44 4.55 -8.23
N TYR A 206 7.55 3.67 -7.22
CA TYR A 206 8.84 3.04 -6.96
C TYR A 206 9.16 1.93 -7.98
N ILE A 207 8.16 1.29 -8.58
CA ILE A 207 8.38 0.30 -9.64
C ILE A 207 8.86 1.00 -10.92
N GLU A 208 8.24 2.11 -11.29
CA GLU A 208 8.69 2.97 -12.39
C GLU A 208 10.14 3.43 -12.17
N ALA A 209 10.47 3.88 -10.95
CA ALA A 209 11.83 4.26 -10.61
C ALA A 209 12.85 3.09 -10.71
N ILE A 210 12.46 1.85 -10.39
CA ILE A 210 13.31 0.67 -10.61
C ILE A 210 13.49 0.40 -12.10
N TRP A 211 12.41 0.51 -12.89
CA TRP A 211 12.47 0.34 -14.34
C TRP A 211 13.40 1.37 -15.01
N ASP A 212 13.40 2.61 -14.50
CA ASP A 212 14.29 3.70 -14.89
C ASP A 212 15.72 3.60 -14.31
N ASP A 213 16.05 2.53 -13.58
CA ASP A 213 17.34 2.33 -12.90
C ASP A 213 17.69 3.47 -11.91
N ASN A 214 16.67 4.08 -11.31
CA ASN A 214 16.78 5.16 -10.34
C ASN A 214 16.43 4.69 -8.92
N LEU A 215 17.34 3.91 -8.33
CA LEU A 215 17.15 3.32 -7.00
C LEU A 215 16.94 4.36 -5.90
N SER A 216 17.61 5.52 -5.98
CA SER A 216 17.41 6.60 -5.00
C SER A 216 15.97 7.13 -5.02
N GLU A 217 15.37 7.28 -6.22
CA GLU A 217 13.95 7.64 -6.30
C GLU A 217 13.05 6.54 -5.77
N ALA A 218 13.34 5.28 -6.09
CA ALA A 218 12.57 4.14 -5.61
C ALA A 218 12.55 4.09 -4.06
N GLY A 219 13.73 4.17 -3.43
CA GLY A 219 13.88 4.25 -1.98
C GLY A 219 13.10 5.43 -1.38
N ARG A 220 13.21 6.62 -1.98
CA ARG A 220 12.47 7.82 -1.52
C ARG A 220 10.95 7.62 -1.58
N GLN A 221 10.42 7.00 -2.62
CA GLN A 221 8.99 6.73 -2.74
C GLN A 221 8.50 5.71 -1.71
N ILE A 222 9.32 4.70 -1.42
CA ILE A 222 9.05 3.68 -0.40
C ILE A 222 8.99 4.33 1.01
N TYR A 223 10.00 5.11 1.40
CA TYR A 223 10.09 5.72 2.74
C TYR A 223 9.05 6.80 3.05
N LYS A 224 8.33 7.32 2.06
CA LYS A 224 7.18 8.23 2.29
C LYS A 224 6.06 7.57 3.08
N THR A 225 5.91 6.26 2.95
CA THR A 225 4.74 5.51 3.43
C THR A 225 5.13 4.27 4.23
N ASN A 226 6.38 3.82 4.14
CA ASN A 226 6.87 2.65 4.85
C ASN A 226 8.27 2.89 5.44
N PRO A 227 8.39 2.98 6.78
CA PRO A 227 9.68 3.12 7.45
C PRO A 227 10.41 1.78 7.67
N LEU A 228 9.80 0.65 7.32
CA LEU A 228 10.39 -0.69 7.46
C LEU A 228 10.42 -1.45 6.12
N PRO A 229 11.07 -0.89 5.08
CA PRO A 229 11.04 -1.49 3.75
C PRO A 229 11.89 -2.74 3.58
N GLU A 230 13.01 -2.89 4.30
CA GLU A 230 13.83 -4.12 4.28
C GLU A 230 13.03 -5.30 4.83
N VAL A 231 12.28 -5.07 5.91
CA VAL A 231 11.36 -6.06 6.48
C VAL A 231 10.23 -6.37 5.49
N CYS A 232 9.57 -5.33 4.97
CA CYS A 232 8.43 -5.53 4.08
C CYS A 232 8.81 -6.09 2.71
N GLY A 233 10.08 -6.05 2.32
CA GLY A 233 10.60 -6.72 1.13
C GLY A 233 10.70 -8.25 1.29
N ARG A 234 10.65 -8.76 2.52
CA ARG A 234 10.84 -10.18 2.83
C ARG A 234 9.58 -10.84 3.36
N VAL A 235 8.97 -10.25 4.40
CA VAL A 235 7.93 -10.92 5.19
C VAL A 235 6.54 -10.28 5.07
N CYS A 236 6.36 -9.32 4.16
CA CYS A 236 5.05 -8.72 3.91
C CYS A 236 4.07 -9.76 3.35
N THR A 237 2.81 -9.67 3.80
CA THR A 237 1.66 -10.44 3.32
C THR A 237 1.22 -10.07 1.90
N HIS A 238 1.92 -9.13 1.25
CA HIS A 238 1.85 -8.84 -0.19
C HIS A 238 0.43 -8.74 -0.78
N LYS A 239 -0.54 -8.22 -0.03
CA LYS A 239 -1.93 -7.97 -0.49
C LYS A 239 -2.00 -7.17 -1.80
N CYS A 240 -0.96 -6.37 -2.06
CA CYS A 240 -0.75 -5.65 -3.31
C CYS A 240 -0.61 -6.56 -4.54
N GLU A 241 -0.02 -7.74 -4.40
CA GLU A 241 0.14 -8.73 -5.48
C GLU A 241 -1.17 -9.47 -5.73
N THR A 242 -1.92 -9.81 -4.68
CA THR A 242 -3.29 -10.37 -4.80
C THR A 242 -4.22 -9.44 -5.57
N ALA A 243 -4.09 -8.12 -5.38
CA ALA A 243 -4.88 -7.11 -6.07
C ALA A 243 -4.34 -6.70 -7.45
N CYS A 244 -3.21 -7.26 -7.89
CA CYS A 244 -2.55 -6.83 -9.11
C CYS A 244 -3.42 -7.10 -10.34
N SER A 245 -3.56 -6.10 -11.21
CA SER A 245 -4.35 -6.22 -12.45
C SER A 245 -3.78 -7.24 -13.42
N ILE A 246 -2.46 -7.44 -13.46
CA ILE A 246 -1.81 -8.45 -14.32
C ILE A 246 -2.15 -9.87 -13.84
N GLY A 247 -2.31 -10.06 -12.52
CA GLY A 247 -2.68 -11.32 -11.89
C GLY A 247 -4.07 -11.87 -12.31
N GLN A 248 -4.88 -11.08 -13.02
CA GLN A 248 -6.18 -11.52 -13.54
C GLN A 248 -6.07 -12.45 -14.76
N ARG A 249 -4.97 -12.35 -15.52
CA ARG A 249 -4.72 -13.17 -16.72
C ARG A 249 -3.42 -13.97 -16.63
N GLY A 250 -2.44 -13.50 -15.87
CA GLY A 250 -1.14 -14.12 -15.69
C GLY A 250 -0.70 -14.08 -14.24
N GLU A 251 0.61 -14.03 -14.02
CA GLU A 251 1.18 -13.95 -12.68
C GLU A 251 1.32 -12.50 -12.23
N PRO A 252 0.96 -12.17 -10.97
CA PRO A 252 1.04 -10.80 -10.49
C PRO A 252 2.49 -10.30 -10.45
N ILE A 253 2.66 -8.97 -10.53
CA ILE A 253 3.96 -8.33 -10.36
C ILE A 253 4.54 -8.72 -9.01
N ALA A 254 5.82 -9.08 -8.94
CA ALA A 254 6.54 -9.43 -7.72
C ALA A 254 6.89 -8.18 -6.90
N ILE A 255 5.86 -7.45 -6.46
CA ILE A 255 5.94 -6.14 -5.80
C ILE A 255 6.78 -6.21 -4.52
N ARG A 256 6.65 -7.28 -3.73
CA ARG A 256 7.43 -7.50 -2.51
C ARG A 256 8.92 -7.62 -2.84
N TRP A 257 9.25 -8.36 -3.89
CA TRP A 257 10.62 -8.60 -4.32
C TRP A 257 11.28 -7.40 -5.02
N LEU A 258 10.53 -6.64 -5.81
CA LEU A 258 11.01 -5.37 -6.37
C LEU A 258 11.35 -4.37 -5.26
N LYS A 259 10.54 -4.32 -4.19
CA LYS A 259 10.83 -3.51 -3.00
C LYS A 259 12.11 -3.98 -2.30
N ARG A 260 12.26 -5.30 -2.11
CA ARG A 260 13.49 -5.88 -1.56
C ARG A 260 14.71 -5.47 -2.39
N TYR A 261 14.67 -5.68 -3.69
CA TYR A 261 15.75 -5.29 -4.60
C TYR A 261 16.12 -3.81 -4.46
N ALA A 262 15.12 -2.92 -4.48
CA ALA A 262 15.35 -1.49 -4.37
C ALA A 262 16.07 -1.11 -3.07
N MET A 263 15.74 -1.77 -1.96
CA MET A 263 16.38 -1.51 -0.67
C MET A 263 17.75 -2.18 -0.55
N ASP A 264 17.86 -3.46 -0.90
CA ASP A 264 19.11 -4.23 -0.83
C ASP A 264 20.22 -3.58 -1.69
N ALA A 265 19.85 -2.97 -2.82
CA ALA A 265 20.79 -2.32 -3.72
C ALA A 265 21.28 -0.94 -3.25
N ILE A 266 20.64 -0.32 -2.26
CA ILE A 266 21.07 0.95 -1.66
C ILE A 266 21.92 0.64 -0.42
N PRO A 267 23.18 1.12 -0.33
CA PRO A 267 23.97 0.98 0.88
C PRO A 267 23.30 1.67 2.07
N ALA A 268 23.35 1.06 3.25
CA ALA A 268 22.67 1.56 4.45
C ALA A 268 23.12 2.98 4.82
N GLU A 269 24.40 3.31 4.63
CA GLU A 269 24.97 4.63 4.92
C GLU A 269 24.41 5.73 4.01
N GLN A 270 23.78 5.37 2.89
CA GLN A 270 23.17 6.30 1.95
C GLN A 270 21.68 6.51 2.24
N TYR A 271 21.09 5.83 3.22
CA TYR A 271 19.66 5.99 3.53
C TYR A 271 19.35 7.43 3.93
N GLY A 272 20.18 8.09 4.76
CA GLY A 272 20.01 9.51 5.09
C GLY A 272 20.11 10.47 3.89
N ASP A 273 21.00 10.17 2.94
CA ASP A 273 21.19 11.00 1.73
C ASP A 273 20.03 10.85 0.74
N VAL A 274 19.57 9.61 0.52
CA VAL A 274 18.44 9.26 -0.34
C VAL A 274 17.14 9.81 0.27
N ASN A 275 17.00 9.67 1.58
CA ASN A 275 15.80 10.02 2.33
C ASN A 275 16.02 11.29 3.14
N ASN A 276 16.18 12.42 2.45
CA ASN A 276 16.33 13.75 3.06
C ASN A 276 15.01 14.29 3.68
N PHE A 277 14.26 13.45 4.39
CA PHE A 277 13.12 13.84 5.21
C PHE A 277 13.66 14.56 6.44
N ARG A 278 13.74 15.89 6.34
CA ARG A 278 14.20 16.70 7.46
C ARG A 278 13.12 16.75 8.52
N VAL A 279 13.51 16.41 9.75
CA VAL A 279 12.72 16.70 10.95
C VAL A 279 12.26 18.16 10.89
N VAL A 280 10.94 18.36 10.98
CA VAL A 280 10.35 19.69 11.10
C VAL A 280 10.91 20.34 12.38
N LYS A 281 10.94 21.67 12.41
CA LYS A 281 11.41 22.45 13.58
C LYS A 281 10.90 21.80 14.90
N PRO A 282 11.79 21.50 15.86
CA PRO A 282 11.40 20.88 17.12
C PRO A 282 10.25 21.61 17.80
N LEU A 283 9.25 20.85 18.24
CA LEU A 283 8.04 21.37 18.89
C LEU A 283 8.20 21.49 20.41
N GLY A 284 9.21 20.84 20.99
CA GLY A 284 9.46 20.83 22.44
C GLY A 284 8.44 20.02 23.23
N LYS A 285 7.82 19.01 22.58
CA LYS A 285 6.87 18.06 23.16
C LYS A 285 7.39 16.65 22.98
N SER A 286 7.12 15.78 23.95
CA SER A 286 7.66 14.43 24.01
C SER A 286 6.59 13.35 23.98
N VAL A 287 6.91 12.21 23.34
CA VAL A 287 6.02 11.04 23.27
C VAL A 287 6.77 9.78 23.68
N ALA A 288 6.18 9.02 24.60
CA ALA A 288 6.67 7.69 24.95
C ALA A 288 5.95 6.61 24.12
N ILE A 289 6.71 5.65 23.61
CA ILE A 289 6.16 4.50 22.87
C ILE A 289 6.58 3.22 23.60
N VAL A 290 5.61 2.38 23.96
CA VAL A 290 5.85 1.12 24.67
C VAL A 290 5.82 -0.03 23.66
N GLY A 291 7.01 -0.56 23.34
CA GLY A 291 7.22 -1.65 22.38
C GLY A 291 7.83 -1.17 21.05
N SER A 292 8.87 -1.88 20.59
CA SER A 292 9.61 -1.58 19.36
C SER A 292 9.19 -2.44 18.15
N GLY A 293 7.94 -2.92 18.14
CA GLY A 293 7.39 -3.64 16.99
C GLY A 293 7.08 -2.71 15.79
N PRO A 294 6.49 -3.24 14.70
CA PRO A 294 6.22 -2.47 13.49
C PRO A 294 5.44 -1.17 13.73
N ALA A 295 4.42 -1.24 14.60
CA ALA A 295 3.58 -0.09 14.92
C ALA A 295 4.33 0.98 15.74
N GLY A 296 5.16 0.56 16.70
CA GLY A 296 5.94 1.47 17.54
C GLY A 296 7.01 2.20 16.73
N LEU A 297 7.78 1.46 15.93
CA LEU A 297 8.80 2.01 15.03
C LEU A 297 8.19 2.95 13.98
N SER A 298 7.06 2.56 13.38
CA SER A 298 6.34 3.40 12.42
C SER A 298 5.87 4.72 13.04
N ALA A 299 5.19 4.66 14.18
CA ALA A 299 4.73 5.86 14.87
C ALA A 299 5.90 6.76 15.28
N ALA A 300 7.00 6.17 15.76
CA ALA A 300 8.20 6.90 16.15
C ALA A 300 8.80 7.68 14.98
N TYR A 301 8.97 7.02 13.84
CA TYR A 301 9.50 7.64 12.62
C TYR A 301 8.67 8.86 12.21
N TYR A 302 7.35 8.71 12.07
CA TYR A 302 6.50 9.80 11.60
C TYR A 302 6.40 10.95 12.62
N LEU A 303 6.23 10.66 13.90
CA LEU A 303 6.21 11.70 14.94
C LEU A 303 7.55 12.44 15.01
N ARG A 304 8.66 11.72 14.86
CA ARG A 304 9.97 12.34 14.85
C ARG A 304 10.12 13.29 13.67
N LEU A 305 9.70 12.90 12.47
CA LEU A 305 9.66 13.79 11.30
C LEU A 305 8.76 15.02 11.53
N MET A 306 7.68 14.89 12.30
CA MET A 306 6.79 16.00 12.67
C MET A 306 7.38 16.99 13.69
N GLY A 307 8.51 16.65 14.33
CA GLY A 307 9.26 17.52 15.25
C GLY A 307 9.11 17.20 16.74
N TYR A 308 8.54 16.04 17.08
CA TYR A 308 8.44 15.57 18.47
C TYR A 308 9.72 14.87 18.93
N ASP A 309 9.94 14.87 20.24
CA ASP A 309 10.99 14.08 20.89
C ASP A 309 10.42 12.71 21.27
N ILE A 310 11.03 11.64 20.76
CA ILE A 310 10.47 10.29 20.86
C ILE A 310 11.41 9.38 21.64
N THR A 311 10.85 8.69 22.63
CA THR A 311 11.53 7.60 23.34
C THR A 311 10.69 6.31 23.23
N ILE A 312 11.25 5.27 22.63
CA ILE A 312 10.70 3.92 22.63
C ILE A 312 11.25 3.16 23.83
N PHE A 313 10.39 2.45 24.57
CA PHE A 313 10.76 1.51 25.63
C PHE A 313 10.56 0.08 25.15
N GLU A 314 11.65 -0.69 25.11
CA GLU A 314 11.68 -2.07 24.62
C GLU A 314 12.11 -3.03 25.74
N LYS A 315 11.35 -4.10 25.93
CA LYS A 315 11.58 -5.10 26.98
C LYS A 315 12.85 -5.91 26.73
N TYR A 316 13.10 -6.26 25.48
CA TYR A 316 14.21 -7.14 25.10
C TYR A 316 15.52 -6.39 24.84
N PRO A 317 16.65 -7.10 24.69
CA PRO A 317 17.96 -6.46 24.47
C PRO A 317 18.06 -5.67 23.16
N GLU A 318 17.41 -6.16 22.09
CA GLU A 318 17.43 -5.55 20.76
C GLU A 318 16.01 -5.18 20.29
N PRO A 319 15.84 -4.08 19.55
CA PRO A 319 14.54 -3.64 19.04
C PRO A 319 14.02 -4.47 17.86
N GLY A 320 12.71 -4.39 17.59
CA GLY A 320 12.06 -5.02 16.43
C GLY A 320 10.84 -5.88 16.78
N GLY A 321 10.57 -6.12 18.06
CA GLY A 321 9.42 -6.90 18.52
C GLY A 321 9.35 -8.29 17.87
N MET A 322 8.15 -8.70 17.44
CA MET A 322 7.95 -10.02 16.81
C MET A 322 8.67 -10.19 15.45
N MET A 323 9.11 -9.11 14.80
CA MET A 323 9.95 -9.22 13.59
C MET A 323 11.30 -9.84 13.94
N ARG A 324 11.87 -9.50 15.11
CA ARG A 324 13.12 -10.11 15.58
C ARG A 324 12.88 -11.42 16.32
N TYR A 325 11.99 -11.40 17.31
CA TYR A 325 11.84 -12.50 18.27
C TYR A 325 10.80 -13.56 17.88
N GLY A 326 10.10 -13.35 16.77
CA GLY A 326 9.12 -14.29 16.23
C GLY A 326 9.56 -14.87 14.89
N ILE A 327 10.01 -14.03 13.97
CA ILE A 327 10.42 -14.46 12.62
C ILE A 327 11.89 -14.93 12.67
N PRO A 328 12.19 -16.16 12.21
CA PRO A 328 13.56 -16.66 12.15
C PRO A 328 14.44 -15.92 11.13
N GLU A 329 15.74 -15.88 11.41
CA GLU A 329 16.76 -15.18 10.60
C GLU A 329 16.82 -15.65 9.13
N TYR A 330 16.50 -16.91 8.84
CA TYR A 330 16.48 -17.45 7.48
C TYR A 330 15.33 -16.89 6.60
N ARG A 331 14.31 -16.26 7.21
CA ARG A 331 13.22 -15.55 6.52
C ARG A 331 13.42 -14.04 6.56
N LEU A 332 13.89 -13.54 7.70
CA LEU A 332 14.18 -12.13 7.92
C LEU A 332 15.56 -11.97 8.55
N PRO A 333 16.61 -11.75 7.73
CA PRO A 333 17.94 -11.47 8.21
C PRO A 333 17.93 -10.27 9.16
N TYR A 334 18.61 -10.41 10.30
CA TYR A 334 18.57 -9.37 11.33
C TYR A 334 19.38 -8.12 10.94
N ASP A 335 20.38 -8.26 10.07
CA ASP A 335 21.07 -7.12 9.47
C ASP A 335 20.13 -6.26 8.62
N ALA A 336 19.23 -6.87 7.85
CA ALA A 336 18.21 -6.17 7.09
C ALA A 336 17.21 -5.44 8.01
N LEU A 337 16.79 -6.08 9.11
CA LEU A 337 15.97 -5.43 10.13
C LEU A 337 16.72 -4.26 10.81
N ASP A 338 18.00 -4.45 11.12
CA ASP A 338 18.85 -3.44 11.77
C ASP A 338 19.04 -2.23 10.86
N LYS A 339 19.16 -2.40 9.53
CA LYS A 339 19.21 -1.25 8.60
C LYS A 339 17.98 -0.34 8.73
N ASP A 340 16.78 -0.92 8.77
CA ASP A 340 15.54 -0.15 8.93
C ASP A 340 15.52 0.58 10.29
N ILE A 341 15.90 -0.11 11.38
CA ILE A 341 15.89 0.46 12.73
C ILE A 341 16.96 1.55 12.89
N ASN A 342 18.18 1.30 12.42
CA ASN A 342 19.29 2.24 12.49
C ASN A 342 18.95 3.56 11.78
N TYR A 343 18.25 3.49 10.64
CA TYR A 343 17.77 4.70 9.97
C TYR A 343 16.72 5.46 10.78
N ILE A 344 15.83 4.76 11.50
CA ILE A 344 14.86 5.40 12.41
C ILE A 344 15.59 6.10 13.58
N GLU A 345 16.64 5.49 14.12
CA GLU A 345 17.50 6.11 15.14
C GLU A 345 18.28 7.32 14.58
N GLU A 346 18.79 7.24 13.34
CA GLU A 346 19.47 8.34 12.63
C GLU A 346 18.56 9.56 12.45
N VAL A 347 17.27 9.33 12.20
CA VAL A 347 16.24 10.39 12.14
C VAL A 347 16.03 11.06 13.52
N GLY A 348 16.51 10.44 14.60
CA GLY A 348 16.60 11.01 15.95
C GLY A 348 15.59 10.44 16.94
N VAL A 349 15.16 9.19 16.73
CA VAL A 349 14.36 8.44 17.72
C VAL A 349 15.30 7.81 18.75
N GLU A 350 14.97 7.93 20.05
CA GLU A 350 15.69 7.23 21.12
C GLU A 350 15.03 5.89 21.43
N ILE A 351 15.79 4.79 21.46
CA ILE A 351 15.29 3.47 21.85
C ILE A 351 15.97 2.99 23.13
N LYS A 352 15.17 2.71 24.16
CA LYS A 352 15.61 2.17 25.46
C LYS A 352 15.26 0.71 25.57
N CYS A 353 16.19 -0.14 25.17
CA CYS A 353 16.10 -1.59 25.34
C CYS A 353 16.26 -2.02 26.80
N ASN A 354 16.01 -3.31 27.07
CA ASN A 354 16.04 -3.91 28.41
C ASN A 354 15.17 -3.18 29.45
N THR A 355 14.07 -2.57 29.02
CA THR A 355 13.18 -1.77 29.87
C THR A 355 11.76 -2.32 29.82
N THR A 356 11.33 -2.98 30.89
CA THR A 356 9.98 -3.53 31.02
C THR A 356 9.07 -2.54 31.74
N ILE A 357 8.16 -1.90 31.00
CA ILE A 357 7.12 -1.05 31.59
C ILE A 357 6.21 -1.89 32.50
N GLY A 358 5.84 -1.32 33.65
CA GLY A 358 5.11 -2.01 34.73
C GLY A 358 6.02 -2.71 35.74
N LYS A 359 7.30 -2.94 35.43
CA LYS A 359 8.29 -3.55 36.33
C LYS A 359 9.46 -2.62 36.63
N ASP A 360 10.16 -2.18 35.59
CA ASP A 360 11.34 -1.32 35.70
C ASP A 360 10.94 0.16 35.78
N ILE A 361 9.88 0.54 35.06
CA ILE A 361 9.26 1.87 35.09
C ILE A 361 7.74 1.70 35.29
N PRO A 362 7.13 2.27 36.34
CA PRO A 362 5.67 2.28 36.50
C PRO A 362 4.98 2.96 35.32
N PHE A 363 3.84 2.44 34.88
CA PHE A 363 3.14 2.99 33.71
C PHE A 363 2.68 4.45 33.93
N GLU A 364 2.33 4.82 35.16
CA GLU A 364 1.96 6.19 35.56
C GLU A 364 3.07 7.21 35.28
N ASP A 365 4.33 6.78 35.41
CA ASP A 365 5.47 7.67 35.24
C ASP A 365 5.66 8.04 33.76
N LEU A 366 5.13 7.25 32.82
CA LEU A 366 5.10 7.64 31.41
C LEU A 366 4.22 8.88 31.21
N HIS A 367 3.01 8.90 31.78
CA HIS A 367 2.12 10.06 31.66
C HIS A 367 2.69 11.31 32.36
N ARG A 368 3.43 11.13 33.46
CA ARG A 368 4.04 12.27 34.18
C ARG A 368 5.19 12.93 33.43
N ASN A 369 5.90 12.16 32.60
CA ASN A 369 7.15 12.59 31.97
C ASN A 369 7.02 12.86 30.46
N PHE A 370 5.91 12.45 29.85
CA PHE A 370 5.66 12.60 28.42
C PHE A 370 4.28 13.21 28.16
N ASP A 371 4.16 14.01 27.10
CA ASP A 371 2.90 14.67 26.74
C ASP A 371 1.88 13.67 26.17
N SER A 372 2.34 12.55 25.61
CA SER A 372 1.50 11.45 25.13
C SER A 372 2.21 10.10 25.24
N VAL A 373 1.42 9.03 25.29
CA VAL A 373 1.91 7.64 25.34
C VAL A 373 1.22 6.80 24.28
N LEU A 374 2.00 6.00 23.56
CA LEU A 374 1.51 4.99 22.63
C LEU A 374 1.83 3.58 23.14
N ILE A 375 0.81 2.76 23.30
CA ILE A 375 0.94 1.33 23.55
C ILE A 375 1.09 0.60 22.21
N ALA A 376 2.23 -0.06 21.98
CA ALA A 376 2.51 -0.83 20.78
C ALA A 376 3.09 -2.23 21.12
N THR A 377 2.64 -2.82 22.23
CA THR A 377 3.21 -4.06 22.80
C THR A 377 2.82 -5.35 22.08
N GLY A 378 2.00 -5.30 21.03
CA GLY A 378 1.66 -6.47 20.21
C GLY A 378 1.15 -7.70 20.99
N PHE A 379 1.44 -8.90 20.47
CA PHE A 379 1.09 -10.18 21.08
C PHE A 379 2.34 -11.01 21.39
N HIS A 380 2.67 -11.14 22.68
CA HIS A 380 3.84 -11.89 23.16
C HIS A 380 3.47 -13.07 24.07
N VAL A 381 2.18 -13.42 24.18
CA VAL A 381 1.71 -14.54 25.01
C VAL A 381 1.16 -15.66 24.13
N GLY A 382 1.66 -16.88 24.31
CA GLY A 382 1.23 -18.06 23.56
C GLY A 382 -0.15 -18.53 24.03
N ARG A 383 -0.98 -19.02 23.12
CA ARG A 383 -2.26 -19.64 23.48
C ARG A 383 -2.07 -21.12 23.74
N SER A 384 -2.64 -21.57 24.85
CA SER A 384 -2.70 -22.99 25.18
C SER A 384 -3.94 -23.67 24.61
N THR A 385 -3.78 -24.91 24.14
CA THR A 385 -4.90 -25.78 23.71
C THR A 385 -5.83 -26.11 24.88
N ARG A 386 -5.30 -26.07 26.11
CA ARG A 386 -5.99 -26.43 27.36
C ARG A 386 -6.53 -27.86 27.38
N VAL A 387 -5.95 -28.76 26.57
CA VAL A 387 -6.27 -30.19 26.67
C VAL A 387 -5.62 -30.80 27.91
N PRO A 388 -6.13 -31.93 28.44
CA PRO A 388 -5.48 -32.63 29.54
C PRO A 388 -3.99 -32.88 29.25
N GLY A 389 -3.13 -32.56 30.21
CA GLY A 389 -1.67 -32.71 30.10
C GLY A 389 -0.90 -31.48 29.61
N THR A 390 -1.58 -30.39 29.24
CA THR A 390 -0.91 -29.17 28.71
C THR A 390 0.03 -28.47 29.70
N ASP A 391 -0.21 -28.59 31.00
CA ASP A 391 0.64 -27.96 32.04
C ASP A 391 1.96 -28.73 32.31
N HIS A 392 2.24 -29.78 31.54
CA HIS A 392 3.46 -30.57 31.71
C HIS A 392 4.71 -29.75 31.31
N LYS A 393 5.80 -29.89 32.08
CA LYS A 393 7.04 -29.10 31.91
C LYS A 393 7.70 -29.19 30.52
N ASP A 394 7.43 -30.27 29.79
CA ASP A 394 7.96 -30.54 28.44
C ASP A 394 6.96 -30.15 27.33
N VAL A 395 5.95 -29.34 27.68
CA VAL A 395 5.04 -28.66 26.75
C VAL A 395 5.46 -27.20 26.69
N PHE A 396 5.69 -26.71 25.47
CA PHE A 396 6.27 -25.38 25.24
C PHE A 396 5.37 -24.55 24.33
N GLN A 397 5.41 -23.22 24.51
CA GLN A 397 4.82 -22.28 23.56
C GLN A 397 5.83 -21.96 22.45
N SER A 398 5.39 -21.94 21.20
CA SER A 398 6.27 -21.69 20.04
C SER A 398 7.00 -20.35 20.13
N ILE A 399 6.30 -19.29 20.52
CA ILE A 399 6.87 -17.94 20.62
C ILE A 399 7.99 -17.82 21.66
N ASP A 400 7.88 -18.56 22.77
CA ASP A 400 8.90 -18.54 23.82
C ASP A 400 10.16 -19.24 23.33
N LEU A 401 10.01 -20.36 22.61
CA LEU A 401 11.13 -21.06 22.01
C LEU A 401 11.79 -20.24 20.90
N LEU A 402 11.01 -19.67 19.97
CA LEU A 402 11.54 -18.81 18.89
C LEU A 402 12.32 -17.62 19.45
N SER A 403 11.77 -16.95 20.46
CA SER A 403 12.42 -15.84 21.15
C SER A 403 13.75 -16.27 21.80
N LYS A 404 13.78 -17.43 22.48
CA LYS A 404 15.01 -17.99 23.07
C LYS A 404 16.04 -18.36 22.01
N ILE A 405 15.63 -18.99 20.92
CA ILE A 405 16.50 -19.36 19.79
C ILE A 405 17.18 -18.10 19.24
N THR A 406 16.40 -17.05 19.01
CA THR A 406 16.88 -15.75 18.51
C THR A 406 17.92 -15.12 19.45
N ARG A 407 17.69 -15.18 20.76
CA ARG A 407 18.62 -14.63 21.77
C ARG A 407 19.85 -15.52 22.00
N GLY A 408 20.01 -16.61 21.24
CA GLY A 408 21.12 -17.54 21.40
C GLY A 408 21.05 -18.35 22.71
N GLU A 409 19.88 -18.42 23.35
CA GLU A 409 19.68 -19.22 24.54
C GLU A 409 19.62 -20.71 24.21
N GLU A 410 20.15 -21.54 25.09
CA GLU A 410 20.02 -22.99 24.97
C GLU A 410 18.57 -23.40 25.25
N ILE A 411 17.98 -24.13 24.31
CA ILE A 411 16.62 -24.66 24.43
C ILE A 411 16.64 -26.19 24.51
N GLN A 412 15.65 -26.76 25.18
CA GLN A 412 15.41 -28.19 25.13
C GLN A 412 14.98 -28.58 23.72
N VAL A 413 15.67 -29.59 23.16
CA VAL A 413 15.35 -30.20 21.86
C VAL A 413 15.39 -31.71 22.05
N ASP A 414 14.20 -32.29 22.09
CA ASP A 414 13.97 -33.73 22.24
C ASP A 414 14.11 -34.47 20.92
N GLU A 415 14.23 -35.80 20.96
CA GLU A 415 14.39 -36.63 19.75
C GLU A 415 13.07 -36.85 18.99
N LYS A 416 11.90 -36.72 19.64
CA LYS A 416 10.58 -36.80 19.01
C LYS A 416 9.73 -35.60 19.43
N ILE A 417 9.41 -34.71 18.50
CA ILE A 417 8.67 -33.47 18.80
C ILE A 417 7.35 -33.45 18.04
N VAL A 418 6.27 -33.06 18.71
CA VAL A 418 4.97 -32.79 18.06
C VAL A 418 4.64 -31.30 18.16
N VAL A 419 4.49 -30.64 17.02
CA VAL A 419 4.08 -29.24 16.88
C VAL A 419 2.59 -29.18 16.55
N ILE A 420 1.83 -28.38 17.31
CA ILE A 420 0.40 -28.17 17.15
C ILE A 420 0.16 -26.79 16.53
N GLY A 421 -0.30 -26.74 15.29
CA GLY A 421 -0.63 -25.51 14.57
C GLY A 421 -0.39 -25.63 13.07
N GLY A 422 -1.17 -24.89 12.26
CA GLY A 422 -1.07 -24.90 10.80
C GLY A 422 -0.62 -23.58 10.16
N GLY A 423 -0.33 -22.54 10.95
CA GLY A 423 0.09 -21.22 10.43
C GLY A 423 1.61 -21.05 10.34
N ASN A 424 2.05 -19.90 9.80
CA ASN A 424 3.47 -19.59 9.60
C ASN A 424 4.33 -19.78 10.86
N VAL A 425 3.85 -19.35 12.03
CA VAL A 425 4.58 -19.55 13.31
C VAL A 425 4.80 -21.02 13.63
N ALA A 426 3.89 -21.91 13.23
CA ALA A 426 4.07 -23.36 13.38
C ALA A 426 5.15 -23.91 12.43
N MET A 427 5.22 -23.39 11.19
CA MET A 427 6.29 -23.76 10.26
C MET A 427 7.64 -23.23 10.76
N ASP A 428 7.70 -21.98 11.20
CA ASP A 428 8.90 -21.33 11.73
C ASP A 428 9.52 -22.14 12.89
N ILE A 429 8.70 -22.54 13.88
CA ILE A 429 9.19 -23.34 15.01
C ILE A 429 9.52 -24.78 14.61
N ALA A 430 8.74 -25.40 13.71
CA ALA A 430 9.01 -26.75 13.24
C ALA A 430 10.38 -26.83 12.54
N ARG A 431 10.63 -25.92 11.60
CA ARG A 431 11.90 -25.79 10.87
C ARG A 431 13.07 -25.44 11.78
N SER A 432 12.89 -24.47 12.68
CA SER A 432 13.91 -24.10 13.66
C SER A 432 14.31 -25.29 14.55
N LEU A 433 13.34 -26.10 14.99
CA LEU A 433 13.60 -27.32 15.75
C LEU A 433 14.18 -28.44 14.88
N ALA A 434 13.80 -28.54 13.59
CA ALA A 434 14.33 -29.52 12.66
C ALA A 434 15.83 -29.32 12.46
N ARG A 435 16.25 -28.09 12.19
CA ARG A 435 17.67 -27.71 12.06
C ARG A 435 18.44 -28.02 13.34
N LYS A 436 17.89 -27.68 14.52
CA LYS A 436 18.54 -28.02 15.80
C LYS A 436 18.58 -29.52 16.08
N GLN A 437 17.54 -30.29 15.74
CA GLN A 437 17.55 -31.75 15.84
C GLN A 437 18.59 -32.38 14.91
N LYS A 438 18.71 -31.88 13.67
CA LYS A 438 19.71 -32.34 12.71
C LYS A 438 21.13 -32.13 13.26
N VAL A 439 21.42 -30.96 13.82
CA VAL A 439 22.71 -30.68 14.48
C VAL A 439 22.94 -31.58 15.70
N LYS A 440 21.93 -31.81 16.54
CA LYS A 440 22.08 -32.54 17.80
C LYS A 440 22.09 -34.07 17.65
N TYR A 441 21.30 -34.61 16.72
CA TYR A 441 21.02 -36.05 16.59
C TYR A 441 21.35 -36.61 15.19
N GLY A 442 21.71 -35.77 14.22
CA GLY A 442 21.96 -36.20 12.84
C GLY A 442 20.71 -36.61 12.06
N LYS A 443 19.51 -36.35 12.60
CA LYS A 443 18.22 -36.70 11.98
C LYS A 443 17.12 -35.74 12.45
N VAL A 444 16.05 -35.66 11.66
CA VAL A 444 14.84 -34.90 11.97
C VAL A 444 13.69 -35.87 12.25
N ASN A 445 12.97 -35.62 13.34
CA ASN A 445 11.79 -36.37 13.74
C ASN A 445 10.81 -35.43 14.43
N ILE A 446 10.17 -34.63 13.58
CA ILE A 446 9.19 -33.62 13.94
C ILE A 446 7.88 -33.95 13.25
N ILE A 447 6.81 -34.00 14.04
CA ILE A 447 5.46 -34.16 13.56
C ILE A 447 4.75 -32.82 13.68
N VAL A 448 4.11 -32.36 12.62
CA VAL A 448 3.26 -31.16 12.61
C VAL A 448 1.81 -31.59 12.44
N THR A 449 0.91 -31.07 13.28
CA THR A 449 -0.53 -31.36 13.19
C THR A 449 -1.36 -30.08 13.31
N SER A 450 -2.46 -30.01 12.58
CA SER A 450 -3.33 -28.84 12.46
C SER A 450 -4.80 -29.25 12.35
N LEU A 451 -5.71 -28.37 12.78
CA LEU A 451 -7.14 -28.57 12.61
C LEU A 451 -7.55 -28.54 11.14
N GLU A 452 -6.86 -27.68 10.39
CA GLU A 452 -7.00 -27.43 8.97
C GLU A 452 -6.46 -28.61 8.17
N THR A 453 -7.18 -29.02 7.12
CA THR A 453 -6.68 -29.92 6.08
C THR A 453 -5.66 -29.19 5.20
N ARG A 454 -4.83 -29.93 4.46
CA ARG A 454 -3.70 -29.36 3.69
C ARG A 454 -4.11 -28.24 2.74
N ASP A 455 -5.31 -28.30 2.19
CA ASP A 455 -5.90 -27.33 1.25
C ASP A 455 -6.34 -26.00 1.90
N ILE A 456 -6.47 -25.96 3.23
CA ILE A 456 -6.91 -24.78 3.99
C ILE A 456 -5.95 -24.43 5.14
N MET A 457 -4.71 -24.92 5.10
CA MET A 457 -3.70 -24.55 6.09
C MET A 457 -3.40 -23.04 6.01
N PRO A 458 -3.30 -22.31 7.14
CA PRO A 458 -3.05 -20.87 7.10
C PRO A 458 -1.61 -20.46 6.78
N ALA A 459 -0.66 -21.39 6.77
CA ALA A 459 0.73 -21.10 6.41
C ALA A 459 0.85 -20.91 4.89
N ASP A 460 1.84 -20.11 4.48
CA ASP A 460 2.20 -19.96 3.07
C ASP A 460 2.67 -21.34 2.53
N ASP A 461 2.31 -21.67 1.29
CA ASP A 461 2.57 -23.00 0.72
C ASP A 461 4.08 -23.31 0.68
N GLU A 462 4.90 -22.29 0.38
CA GLU A 462 6.35 -22.38 0.36
C GLU A 462 6.91 -22.80 1.74
N GLU A 463 6.34 -22.28 2.83
CA GLU A 463 6.78 -22.62 4.18
C GLU A 463 6.46 -24.07 4.57
N ILE A 464 5.35 -24.61 4.05
CA ILE A 464 4.95 -26.01 4.26
C ILE A 464 5.87 -26.93 3.46
N GLU A 465 6.17 -26.57 2.21
CA GLU A 465 7.09 -27.31 1.34
C GLU A 465 8.49 -27.34 1.94
N GLU A 466 9.03 -26.19 2.34
CA GLU A 466 10.36 -26.09 2.97
C GLU A 466 10.43 -26.89 4.28
N ALA A 467 9.38 -26.85 5.11
CA ALA A 467 9.33 -27.68 6.32
C ALA A 467 9.31 -29.19 6.01
N THR A 468 8.66 -29.59 4.90
CA THR A 468 8.63 -30.98 4.43
C THR A 468 10.01 -31.42 3.94
N GLU A 469 10.69 -30.58 3.17
CA GLU A 469 12.07 -30.80 2.69
C GLU A 469 13.07 -30.93 3.85
N GLU A 470 12.88 -30.15 4.91
CA GLU A 470 13.67 -30.23 6.15
C GLU A 470 13.35 -31.50 6.99
N GLY A 471 12.40 -32.35 6.56
CA GLY A 471 12.12 -33.65 7.16
C GLY A 471 10.96 -33.65 8.18
N CYS A 472 10.15 -32.59 8.24
CA CYS A 472 8.94 -32.58 9.05
C CYS A 472 7.85 -33.46 8.43
N VAL A 473 7.10 -34.17 9.28
CA VAL A 473 5.98 -35.04 8.86
C VAL A 473 4.64 -34.42 9.25
N PHE A 474 3.75 -34.24 8.28
CA PHE A 474 2.47 -33.55 8.48
C PHE A 474 1.30 -34.52 8.71
N TYR A 475 0.46 -34.21 9.71
CA TYR A 475 -0.86 -34.80 9.95
C TYR A 475 -1.93 -33.71 10.02
N PRO A 476 -2.29 -33.09 8.89
CA PRO A 476 -3.33 -32.07 8.84
C PRO A 476 -4.72 -32.68 9.04
N GLY A 477 -5.71 -31.85 9.34
CA GLY A 477 -7.09 -32.28 9.59
C GLY A 477 -7.26 -33.07 10.88
N ARG A 478 -6.45 -32.81 11.91
CA ARG A 478 -6.52 -33.48 13.22
C ARG A 478 -6.41 -32.50 14.38
N GLY A 479 -7.28 -32.65 15.37
CA GLY A 479 -7.29 -31.81 16.58
C GLY A 479 -6.71 -32.51 17.81
N PRO A 480 -6.12 -31.76 18.76
CA PRO A 480 -5.62 -32.33 20.02
C PRO A 480 -6.78 -32.75 20.93
N VAL A 481 -6.64 -33.92 21.57
CA VAL A 481 -7.60 -34.45 22.55
C VAL A 481 -6.99 -34.47 23.96
N GLU A 482 -5.79 -35.02 24.09
CA GLU A 482 -5.02 -35.06 25.34
C GLU A 482 -3.54 -35.30 25.03
N ILE A 483 -2.66 -34.80 25.91
CA ILE A 483 -1.24 -35.13 25.91
C ILE A 483 -1.08 -36.35 26.83
N VAL A 484 -0.72 -37.49 26.24
CA VAL A 484 -0.62 -38.77 26.95
C VAL A 484 0.67 -38.80 27.76
N ILE A 485 0.52 -38.93 29.09
CA ILE A 485 1.62 -38.95 30.04
C ILE A 485 1.65 -40.32 30.73
N GLU A 486 2.77 -41.04 30.63
CA GLU A 486 3.02 -42.32 31.29
C GLU A 486 4.29 -42.18 32.15
N ASP A 487 4.24 -42.59 33.42
CA ASP A 487 5.35 -42.49 34.38
C ASP A 487 5.99 -41.09 34.47
N GLY A 488 5.17 -40.05 34.34
CA GLY A 488 5.61 -38.64 34.39
C GLY A 488 6.40 -38.19 33.15
N LYS A 489 6.32 -38.93 32.04
CA LYS A 489 6.93 -38.56 30.76
C LYS A 489 5.86 -38.49 29.67
N ILE A 490 6.03 -37.55 28.74
CA ILE A 490 5.17 -37.45 27.56
C ILE A 490 5.44 -38.65 26.64
N LYS A 491 4.37 -39.35 26.25
CA LYS A 491 4.38 -40.41 25.24
C LYS A 491 3.97 -39.90 23.86
N GLY A 492 3.09 -38.91 23.83
CA GLY A 492 2.68 -38.26 22.59
C GLY A 492 1.38 -37.47 22.74
N LEU A 493 0.90 -36.95 21.61
CA LEU A 493 -0.36 -36.23 21.49
C LEU A 493 -1.43 -37.14 20.92
N LYS A 494 -2.50 -37.38 21.68
CA LYS A 494 -3.70 -38.03 21.16
C LYS A 494 -4.50 -37.01 20.36
N THR A 495 -4.88 -37.39 19.15
CA THR A 495 -5.62 -36.54 18.21
C THR A 495 -6.83 -37.26 17.64
N ASN A 496 -7.88 -36.52 17.30
CA ASN A 496 -9.03 -37.01 16.55
C ASN A 496 -9.11 -36.32 15.18
N ARG A 497 -9.83 -36.93 14.23
CA ARG A 497 -10.02 -36.32 12.90
C ARG A 497 -10.92 -35.08 13.01
N CYS A 498 -10.46 -33.96 12.48
CA CYS A 498 -11.23 -32.73 12.32
C CYS A 498 -12.10 -32.84 11.07
N LEU A 499 -13.42 -32.69 11.24
CA LEU A 499 -14.40 -32.74 10.16
C LEU A 499 -14.65 -31.36 9.55
N SER A 500 -14.58 -30.31 10.38
CA SER A 500 -14.73 -28.91 9.97
C SER A 500 -14.10 -28.00 10.99
N VAL A 501 -13.40 -26.95 10.58
CA VAL A 501 -12.80 -25.94 11.48
C VAL A 501 -13.78 -24.82 11.82
N PHE A 502 -14.58 -24.40 10.84
CA PHE A 502 -15.52 -23.29 10.93
C PHE A 502 -16.97 -23.77 10.79
N ASP A 503 -17.91 -23.01 11.36
CA ASP A 503 -19.35 -23.18 11.10
C ASP A 503 -19.78 -22.51 9.78
N GLU A 504 -21.07 -22.62 9.44
CA GLU A 504 -21.66 -22.01 8.23
C GLU A 504 -21.56 -20.46 8.20
N GLN A 505 -21.28 -19.83 9.34
CA GLN A 505 -21.08 -18.39 9.47
C GLN A 505 -19.58 -18.03 9.50
N HIS A 506 -18.70 -18.96 9.12
CA HIS A 506 -17.24 -18.82 9.16
C HIS A 506 -16.68 -18.49 10.55
N ARG A 507 -17.38 -18.85 11.63
CA ARG A 507 -16.89 -18.71 13.00
C ARG A 507 -16.15 -19.97 13.39
N PHE A 508 -15.06 -19.80 14.14
CA PHE A 508 -14.26 -20.92 14.65
C PHE A 508 -15.11 -21.83 15.54
N SER A 509 -15.37 -23.05 15.09
CA SER A 509 -16.24 -24.02 15.74
C SER A 509 -15.88 -25.44 15.26
N PRO A 510 -14.73 -25.98 15.73
CA PRO A 510 -14.22 -27.23 15.21
C PRO A 510 -15.12 -28.41 15.59
N LYS A 511 -15.38 -29.30 14.63
CA LYS A 511 -16.12 -30.56 14.82
C LYS A 511 -15.19 -31.73 14.58
N PHE A 512 -15.34 -32.79 15.38
CA PHE A 512 -14.44 -33.93 15.34
C PHE A 512 -15.18 -35.26 15.16
N ASP A 513 -14.50 -36.22 14.54
CA ASP A 513 -14.88 -37.63 14.58
C ASP A 513 -14.13 -38.31 15.73
N GLU A 514 -14.85 -38.58 16.82
CA GLU A 514 -14.29 -39.21 18.02
C GLU A 514 -13.91 -40.69 17.81
N ASN A 515 -14.30 -41.31 16.69
CA ASN A 515 -13.94 -42.69 16.38
C ASN A 515 -12.58 -42.81 15.68
N ASP A 516 -12.13 -41.77 14.99
CA ASP A 516 -10.82 -41.70 14.33
C ASP A 516 -9.79 -41.10 15.28
N ILE A 517 -9.32 -41.90 16.24
CA ILE A 517 -8.29 -41.51 17.21
C ILE A 517 -6.91 -41.98 16.74
N LYS A 518 -5.91 -41.11 16.87
CA LYS A 518 -4.51 -41.43 16.60
C LYS A 518 -3.60 -40.86 17.67
N LEU A 519 -2.62 -41.65 18.10
CA LEU A 519 -1.53 -41.17 18.94
C LEU A 519 -0.36 -40.75 18.04
N LEU A 520 0.01 -39.47 18.11
CA LEU A 520 1.22 -38.94 17.49
C LEU A 520 2.32 -38.99 18.54
N GLU A 521 3.24 -39.95 18.41
CA GLU A 521 4.30 -40.15 19.41
C GLU A 521 5.26 -38.97 19.49
N GLY A 522 5.57 -38.52 20.70
CA GLY A 522 6.44 -37.38 20.97
C GLY A 522 6.81 -37.30 22.44
N THR A 523 8.02 -36.83 22.75
CA THR A 523 8.48 -36.60 24.12
C THR A 523 8.47 -35.11 24.49
N MET A 524 8.31 -34.23 23.49
CA MET A 524 8.13 -32.80 23.63
C MET A 524 6.94 -32.36 22.78
N ILE A 525 6.09 -31.48 23.32
CA ILE A 525 4.95 -30.88 22.62
C ILE A 525 5.18 -29.38 22.49
N VAL A 526 4.91 -28.83 21.32
CA VAL A 526 5.01 -27.39 21.05
C VAL A 526 3.67 -26.86 20.57
N GLU A 527 3.08 -25.95 21.33
CA GLU A 527 1.81 -25.31 20.97
C GLU A 527 2.08 -24.03 20.17
N SER A 528 1.46 -23.94 18.99
CA SER A 528 1.55 -22.81 18.05
C SER A 528 0.17 -22.46 17.48
N ILE A 529 -0.83 -22.37 18.37
CA ILE A 529 -2.24 -22.17 18.01
C ILE A 529 -2.70 -20.70 18.13
N GLY A 530 -1.77 -19.78 18.00
CA GLY A 530 -2.00 -18.33 18.06
C GLY A 530 -1.48 -17.67 19.34
N GLN A 531 -1.61 -16.34 19.37
CA GLN A 531 -1.00 -15.48 20.38
C GLN A 531 -2.03 -14.53 21.00
N GLY A 532 -1.66 -13.86 22.08
CA GLY A 532 -2.49 -12.89 22.80
C GLY A 532 -1.67 -11.77 23.42
N PRO A 533 -2.36 -10.68 23.84
CA PRO A 533 -1.72 -9.55 24.48
C PRO A 533 -1.38 -9.86 25.94
N ASP A 534 -0.29 -9.27 26.41
CA ASP A 534 -0.03 -9.08 27.85
C ASP A 534 -0.41 -7.64 28.19
N MET A 535 -1.31 -7.45 29.16
CA MET A 535 -1.75 -6.14 29.64
C MET A 535 -1.45 -5.92 31.13
N SER A 536 -0.66 -6.80 31.76
CA SER A 536 -0.36 -6.75 33.19
C SER A 536 0.34 -5.45 33.64
N TYR A 537 0.99 -4.74 32.72
CA TYR A 537 1.61 -3.44 32.99
C TYR A 537 0.59 -2.29 33.16
N LEU A 538 -0.70 -2.53 32.92
CA LEU A 538 -1.79 -1.54 33.01
C LEU A 538 -2.65 -1.68 34.25
N ASP A 539 -2.30 -2.54 35.23
CA ASP A 539 -3.17 -2.92 36.35
C ASP A 539 -3.89 -1.75 37.06
N THR A 540 -3.27 -0.57 37.16
CA THR A 540 -3.80 0.66 37.79
C THR A 540 -4.69 1.53 36.87
N TYR A 541 -4.73 1.20 35.58
CA TYR A 541 -5.50 1.86 34.52
C TYR A 541 -6.53 0.93 33.86
N THR A 542 -6.52 -0.37 34.14
CA THR A 542 -7.43 -1.35 33.56
C THR A 542 -8.90 -0.92 33.62
N ASP A 543 -9.35 -0.36 34.75
CA ASP A 543 -10.75 0.10 34.93
C ASP A 543 -11.05 1.46 34.26
N LYS A 544 -10.02 2.18 33.78
CA LYS A 544 -10.14 3.52 33.17
C LYS A 544 -10.14 3.48 31.65
N ILE A 545 -9.66 2.38 31.05
CA ILE A 545 -9.56 2.21 29.61
C ILE A 545 -10.78 1.42 29.13
N GLU A 546 -11.55 1.99 28.21
CA GLU A 546 -12.67 1.27 27.61
C GLU A 546 -12.17 0.10 26.74
N MET A 547 -12.88 -1.03 26.82
CA MET A 547 -12.56 -2.27 26.12
C MET A 547 -13.68 -2.65 25.15
N ASP A 548 -13.32 -3.24 24.02
CA ASP A 548 -14.23 -3.94 23.11
C ASP A 548 -13.89 -5.44 23.12
N GLY A 549 -14.65 -6.20 23.92
CA GLY A 549 -14.35 -7.59 24.24
C GLY A 549 -13.02 -7.74 24.97
N ARG A 550 -11.99 -8.25 24.28
CA ARG A 550 -10.63 -8.45 24.82
C ARG A 550 -9.59 -7.47 24.27
N ARG A 551 -10.02 -6.46 23.51
CA ARG A 551 -9.15 -5.45 22.88
C ARG A 551 -9.48 -4.07 23.41
N PHE A 552 -8.53 -3.14 23.34
CA PHE A 552 -8.82 -1.73 23.64
C PHE A 552 -9.86 -1.19 22.67
N LYS A 553 -10.84 -0.47 23.20
CA LYS A 553 -11.73 0.34 22.37
C LYS A 553 -11.00 1.64 22.03
N VAL A 554 -10.82 1.87 20.73
CA VAL A 554 -10.11 3.04 20.21
C VAL A 554 -10.92 3.76 19.15
N ASN A 555 -10.67 5.05 18.96
CA ASN A 555 -11.25 5.83 17.87
C ASN A 555 -10.54 5.55 16.53
N GLU A 556 -10.93 6.27 15.48
CA GLU A 556 -10.36 6.12 14.14
C GLU A 556 -8.86 6.44 14.06
N PHE A 557 -8.31 7.20 15.02
CA PHE A 557 -6.90 7.56 15.16
C PHE A 557 -6.17 6.74 16.24
N TYR A 558 -6.77 5.63 16.68
CA TYR A 558 -6.17 4.72 17.67
C TYR A 558 -6.01 5.33 19.08
N GLN A 559 -6.73 6.42 19.37
CA GLN A 559 -6.81 6.99 20.72
C GLN A 559 -7.75 6.16 21.58
N THR A 560 -7.36 5.91 22.83
CA THR A 560 -8.19 5.21 23.82
C THR A 560 -9.25 6.14 24.43
N SER A 561 -10.00 5.68 25.44
CA SER A 561 -10.87 6.54 26.25
C SER A 561 -10.11 7.57 27.10
N ILE A 562 -8.80 7.43 27.24
CA ILE A 562 -7.91 8.35 27.95
C ILE A 562 -7.24 9.26 26.93
N GLU A 563 -7.40 10.58 27.09
CA GLU A 563 -7.00 11.59 26.11
C GLU A 563 -5.54 11.44 25.67
N TRP A 564 -4.59 11.38 26.59
CA TRP A 564 -3.15 11.31 26.29
C TRP A 564 -2.66 9.93 25.82
N LEU A 565 -3.52 8.91 25.81
CA LEU A 565 -3.14 7.51 25.60
C LEU A 565 -3.70 6.93 24.31
N PHE A 566 -2.79 6.34 23.52
CA PHE A 566 -3.08 5.67 22.26
C PHE A 566 -2.67 4.19 22.33
N ALA A 567 -3.27 3.35 21.49
CA ALA A 567 -2.90 1.93 21.38
C ALA A 567 -2.94 1.46 19.92
N ALA A 568 -1.84 0.85 19.44
CA ALA A 568 -1.60 0.55 18.03
C ALA A 568 -0.96 -0.83 17.80
N GLY A 569 -1.07 -1.34 16.57
CA GLY A 569 -0.49 -2.61 16.15
C GLY A 569 -1.36 -3.83 16.45
N ASP A 570 -0.73 -4.97 16.66
CA ASP A 570 -1.42 -6.27 16.79
C ASP A 570 -2.42 -6.29 17.94
N ILE A 571 -2.14 -5.53 19.02
CA ILE A 571 -3.03 -5.38 20.18
C ILE A 571 -4.43 -4.84 19.82
N ILE A 572 -4.57 -4.19 18.64
CA ILE A 572 -5.83 -3.71 18.08
C ILE A 572 -6.29 -4.54 16.89
N LYS A 573 -5.44 -4.73 15.87
CA LYS A 573 -5.83 -5.29 14.57
C LYS A 573 -5.53 -6.79 14.41
N GLY A 574 -4.59 -7.33 15.17
CA GLY A 574 -4.02 -8.67 14.98
C GLY A 574 -2.71 -8.66 14.18
N PRO A 575 -2.03 -9.82 14.10
CA PRO A 575 -0.66 -9.94 13.59
C PRO A 575 -0.56 -9.75 12.08
N ASP A 576 0.02 -8.64 11.63
CA ASP A 576 0.39 -8.37 10.22
C ASP A 576 1.30 -7.14 10.15
N VAL A 577 2.53 -7.29 9.66
CA VAL A 577 3.58 -6.25 9.70
C VAL A 577 3.13 -4.96 9.00
N ILE A 578 2.56 -5.06 7.80
CA ILE A 578 2.16 -3.89 7.02
C ILE A 578 0.96 -3.15 7.63
N ASN A 579 0.05 -3.89 8.27
CA ASN A 579 -1.01 -3.29 9.09
C ASN A 579 -0.44 -2.61 10.32
N GLY A 580 0.56 -3.20 10.99
CA GLY A 580 1.27 -2.59 12.10
C GLY A 580 1.85 -1.22 11.72
N ILE A 581 2.54 -1.14 10.57
CA ILE A 581 3.07 0.12 10.03
C ILE A 581 1.96 1.14 9.78
N ALA A 582 0.88 0.75 9.10
CA ALA A 582 -0.25 1.63 8.78
C ALA A 582 -0.95 2.17 10.04
N VAL A 583 -1.18 1.29 11.02
CA VAL A 583 -1.79 1.64 12.31
C VAL A 583 -0.88 2.59 13.11
N GLY A 584 0.43 2.32 13.14
CA GLY A 584 1.42 3.19 13.77
C GLY A 584 1.44 4.58 13.15
N HIS A 585 1.41 4.67 11.82
CA HIS A 585 1.34 5.96 11.11
C HIS A 585 0.06 6.72 11.47
N LYS A 586 -1.10 6.06 11.45
CA LYS A 586 -2.36 6.71 11.80
C LYS A 586 -2.44 7.14 13.27
N ALA A 587 -1.83 6.37 14.18
CA ALA A 587 -1.70 6.76 15.58
C ALA A 587 -0.79 8.00 15.75
N ALA A 588 0.30 8.09 14.99
CA ALA A 588 1.14 9.29 14.96
C ALA A 588 0.35 10.55 14.55
N LEU A 589 -0.50 10.45 13.54
CA LEU A 589 -1.40 11.55 13.14
C LEU A 589 -2.39 11.93 14.26
N GLY A 590 -2.91 10.94 14.98
CA GLY A 590 -3.78 11.15 16.14
C GLY A 590 -3.10 11.90 17.28
N ILE A 591 -1.87 11.50 17.62
CA ILE A 591 -1.05 12.13 18.66
C ILE A 591 -0.70 13.56 18.25
N ASP A 592 -0.24 13.77 17.02
CA ASP A 592 0.05 15.11 16.49
C ASP A 592 -1.18 16.03 16.52
N LYS A 593 -2.34 15.48 16.14
CA LYS A 593 -3.60 16.21 16.18
C LYS A 593 -3.98 16.65 17.60
N MET A 594 -3.88 15.73 18.55
CA MET A 594 -4.17 16.00 19.97
C MET A 594 -3.20 17.05 20.54
N LEU A 595 -1.90 16.82 20.40
CA LEU A 595 -0.89 17.68 21.03
C LEU A 595 -0.90 19.11 20.49
N GLU A 596 -1.13 19.30 19.19
CA GLU A 596 -1.19 20.64 18.59
C GLU A 596 -2.58 21.29 18.69
N ASN A 597 -3.56 20.64 19.33
CA ASN A 597 -4.97 21.08 19.34
C ASN A 597 -5.49 21.35 17.92
N LYS A 598 -5.02 20.56 16.95
CA LYS A 598 -5.46 20.67 15.56
C LYS A 598 -6.93 20.27 15.53
N LYS A 599 -7.80 21.24 15.23
CA LYS A 599 -9.21 20.93 14.96
C LYS A 599 -9.27 19.98 13.77
N ASP A 600 -10.28 19.12 13.76
CA ASP A 600 -10.60 18.29 12.59
C ASP A 600 -10.76 19.17 11.36
N LEU A 601 -9.70 19.24 10.57
CA LEU A 601 -9.69 19.85 9.25
C LEU A 601 -9.57 18.74 8.25
N PHE A 602 -10.56 17.86 8.27
CA PHE A 602 -10.80 17.03 7.10
C PHE A 602 -11.22 17.97 5.97
N TYR A 603 -10.36 18.13 4.97
CA TYR A 603 -10.80 18.66 3.68
C TYR A 603 -11.67 17.59 3.07
N ASN A 604 -12.97 17.71 3.31
CA ASN A 604 -13.91 16.71 2.86
C ASN A 604 -14.19 16.92 1.39
N THR A 605 -14.10 18.16 0.89
CA THR A 605 -14.59 18.52 -0.43
C THR A 605 -13.59 19.35 -1.24
N ILE A 606 -13.80 19.40 -2.55
CA ILE A 606 -13.05 20.30 -3.46
C ILE A 606 -13.32 21.77 -3.10
N PHE A 607 -14.50 22.07 -2.55
CA PHE A 607 -14.84 23.40 -2.05
C PHE A 607 -13.93 23.85 -0.90
N ASP A 608 -13.69 22.98 0.09
CA ASP A 608 -12.83 23.30 1.25
C ASP A 608 -11.42 23.71 0.82
N VAL A 609 -10.91 23.02 -0.20
CA VAL A 609 -9.62 23.29 -0.84
C VAL A 609 -9.58 24.65 -1.52
N LEU A 610 -10.62 25.00 -2.30
CA LEU A 610 -10.69 26.26 -3.04
C LEU A 610 -10.91 27.46 -2.12
N ASP A 611 -11.75 27.34 -1.09
CA ASP A 611 -11.98 28.38 -0.08
C ASP A 611 -10.69 28.70 0.68
N LYS A 612 -9.90 27.69 1.06
CA LYS A 612 -8.61 27.89 1.73
C LYS A 612 -7.54 28.46 0.79
N SER A 613 -7.51 28.03 -0.47
CA SER A 613 -6.65 28.63 -1.50
C SER A 613 -6.95 30.12 -1.69
N LEU A 614 -8.23 30.49 -1.67
CA LEU A 614 -8.68 31.87 -1.74
C LEU A 614 -8.20 32.68 -0.51
N LYS A 615 -8.42 32.15 0.70
CA LYS A 615 -7.97 32.77 1.96
C LYS A 615 -6.45 32.97 2.01
N PHE A 616 -5.68 32.00 1.51
CA PHE A 616 -4.22 32.09 1.44
C PHE A 616 -3.76 33.24 0.52
N GLU A 617 -4.33 33.35 -0.68
CA GLU A 617 -3.99 34.42 -1.63
C GLU A 617 -4.44 35.80 -1.14
N GLU A 618 -5.59 35.89 -0.47
CA GLU A 618 -6.02 37.11 0.21
C GLU A 618 -5.04 37.52 1.32
N GLY A 619 -4.57 36.56 2.12
CA GLY A 619 -3.55 36.76 3.13
C GLY A 619 -2.22 37.27 2.55
N CYS A 620 -1.76 36.66 1.45
CA CYS A 620 -0.56 37.08 0.73
C CYS A 620 -0.69 38.50 0.15
N ARG A 621 -1.85 38.84 -0.43
CA ARG A 621 -2.14 40.17 -0.97
C ARG A 621 -2.15 41.24 0.12
N LYS A 622 -2.87 41.00 1.22
CA LYS A 622 -2.92 41.90 2.39
C LYS A 622 -1.52 42.11 2.96
N SER A 623 -0.77 41.02 3.13
CA SER A 623 0.61 41.02 3.61
C SER A 623 1.52 41.86 2.71
N SER A 624 1.54 41.59 1.41
CA SER A 624 2.39 42.29 0.43
C SER A 624 2.06 43.77 0.34
N SER A 625 0.77 44.13 0.39
CA SER A 625 0.33 45.53 0.32
C SER A 625 0.80 46.39 1.50
N LYS A 626 0.99 45.81 2.70
CA LYS A 626 1.51 46.52 3.89
C LYS A 626 2.97 46.97 3.74
N PHE A 627 3.72 46.36 2.82
CA PHE A 627 5.14 46.62 2.59
C PHE A 627 5.45 47.34 1.29
N ALA A 628 4.43 47.69 0.50
CA ALA A 628 4.61 48.46 -0.72
C ALA A 628 5.30 49.81 -0.41
N GLY A 629 6.45 50.04 -1.05
CA GLY A 629 7.22 51.28 -0.90
C GLY A 629 8.19 51.30 0.29
N LYS A 630 8.32 50.20 1.05
CA LYS A 630 9.18 50.14 2.26
C LYS A 630 10.59 49.58 2.01
N PHE A 631 10.83 48.94 0.87
CA PHE A 631 12.08 48.23 0.58
C PHE A 631 12.80 48.77 -0.67
N SER A 632 13.88 48.12 -1.09
CA SER A 632 14.60 48.45 -2.31
C SER A 632 13.68 48.49 -3.54
N PRO A 633 14.00 49.27 -4.59
CA PRO A 633 13.19 49.34 -5.81
C PRO A 633 12.95 47.97 -6.46
N VAL A 634 13.93 47.07 -6.34
CA VAL A 634 13.86 45.71 -6.88
C VAL A 634 12.81 44.88 -6.11
N VAL A 635 12.82 44.95 -4.78
CA VAL A 635 11.87 44.25 -3.93
C VAL A 635 10.46 44.86 -4.04
N ASN A 636 10.33 46.18 -4.12
CA ASN A 636 9.02 46.83 -4.32
C ASN A 636 8.37 46.47 -5.68
N ASN A 637 9.17 46.37 -6.75
CA ASN A 637 8.66 45.88 -8.04
C ASN A 637 8.18 44.43 -7.96
N MET A 638 8.85 43.58 -7.18
CA MET A 638 8.38 42.22 -6.90
C MET A 638 7.08 42.25 -6.09
N ILE A 639 6.99 43.04 -5.02
CA ILE A 639 5.78 43.18 -4.20
C ILE A 639 4.58 43.61 -5.05
N THR A 640 4.79 44.53 -5.99
CA THR A 640 3.74 45.02 -6.89
C THR A 640 3.28 43.92 -7.85
N ASP A 641 4.22 43.21 -8.49
CA ASP A 641 3.93 42.07 -9.37
C ASP A 641 3.13 40.97 -8.62
N LEU A 642 3.50 40.68 -7.38
CA LEU A 642 2.82 39.71 -6.53
C LEU A 642 1.41 40.13 -6.14
N THR A 643 1.24 41.40 -5.77
CA THR A 643 -0.07 41.94 -5.41
C THR A 643 -1.05 41.88 -6.59
N VAL A 644 -0.56 42.14 -7.81
CA VAL A 644 -1.35 42.03 -9.05
C VAL A 644 -1.70 40.58 -9.36
N LYS A 645 -0.72 39.67 -9.31
CA LYS A 645 -0.93 38.24 -9.60
C LYS A 645 -1.85 37.55 -8.60
N SER A 646 -1.70 37.82 -7.30
CA SER A 646 -2.63 37.31 -6.28
C SER A 646 -4.05 37.84 -6.48
N LYS A 647 -4.22 39.08 -6.98
CA LYS A 647 -5.54 39.64 -7.29
C LYS A 647 -6.20 38.99 -8.52
N ASP A 648 -5.46 38.81 -9.62
CA ASP A 648 -5.95 38.09 -10.82
C ASP A 648 -6.40 36.67 -10.45
N LEU A 649 -5.62 36.03 -9.58
CA LEU A 649 -5.89 34.69 -9.12
C LEU A 649 -7.10 34.59 -8.19
N GLU A 650 -7.25 35.53 -7.25
CA GLU A 650 -8.44 35.66 -6.41
C GLU A 650 -9.71 35.73 -7.27
N GLU A 651 -9.66 36.49 -8.36
CA GLU A 651 -10.79 36.65 -9.29
C GLU A 651 -11.08 35.37 -10.10
N ARG A 652 -10.04 34.64 -10.52
CA ARG A 652 -10.17 33.35 -11.22
C ARG A 652 -10.77 32.26 -10.31
N ILE A 653 -10.30 32.15 -9.07
CA ILE A 653 -10.85 31.20 -8.08
C ILE A 653 -12.31 31.55 -7.79
N LYS A 654 -12.64 32.83 -7.60
CA LYS A 654 -14.02 33.30 -7.41
C LYS A 654 -14.94 32.95 -8.59
N LYS A 655 -14.47 33.14 -9.82
CA LYS A 655 -15.24 32.78 -11.04
C LYS A 655 -15.49 31.27 -11.15
N LEU A 656 -14.53 30.45 -10.74
CA LEU A 656 -14.67 28.99 -10.72
C LEU A 656 -15.65 28.51 -9.66
N ILE A 657 -15.60 29.08 -8.45
CA ILE A 657 -16.59 28.80 -7.38
C ILE A 657 -18.02 29.18 -7.83
N GLN A 658 -18.15 30.21 -8.67
CA GLN A 658 -19.43 30.69 -9.20
C GLN A 658 -19.89 29.95 -10.47
N ASN A 659 -19.10 29.03 -11.02
CA ASN A 659 -19.45 28.31 -12.24
C ASN A 659 -20.38 27.12 -11.94
N GLU A 660 -21.60 27.14 -12.47
CA GLU A 660 -22.63 26.12 -12.25
C GLU A 660 -22.17 24.70 -12.63
N ASN A 661 -21.32 24.54 -13.65
CA ASN A 661 -20.78 23.23 -14.05
C ASN A 661 -19.71 22.72 -13.06
N VAL A 662 -19.02 23.64 -12.38
CA VAL A 662 -18.00 23.32 -11.37
C VAL A 662 -18.67 23.04 -10.03
N LEU A 663 -19.75 23.77 -9.69
CA LEU A 663 -20.53 23.63 -8.45
C LEU A 663 -20.98 22.19 -8.19
N ILE A 664 -21.39 21.44 -9.22
CA ILE A 664 -21.78 20.02 -9.13
C ILE A 664 -20.62 19.12 -8.63
N HIS A 665 -19.38 19.58 -8.76
CA HIS A 665 -18.17 18.88 -8.35
C HIS A 665 -17.58 19.42 -7.04
N LEU A 666 -17.97 20.62 -6.61
CA LEU A 666 -17.38 21.27 -5.43
C LEU A 666 -17.67 20.49 -4.14
N ASP A 667 -18.84 19.87 -4.01
CA ASP A 667 -19.25 19.08 -2.84
C ASP A 667 -18.80 17.61 -2.90
N LYS A 668 -18.09 17.19 -3.97
CA LYS A 668 -17.60 15.81 -4.07
C LYS A 668 -16.56 15.53 -3.00
N LYS A 669 -16.74 14.41 -2.29
CA LYS A 669 -15.78 13.96 -1.29
C LYS A 669 -14.42 13.68 -1.93
N LEU A 670 -13.34 14.21 -1.34
CA LEU A 670 -11.99 13.80 -1.71
C LEU A 670 -11.81 12.31 -1.37
N LYS A 671 -11.35 11.50 -2.33
CA LYS A 671 -11.12 10.06 -2.13
C LYS A 671 -10.02 9.77 -1.09
N ARG A 672 -9.17 10.75 -0.81
CA ARG A 672 -8.10 10.70 0.20
C ARG A 672 -8.27 11.90 1.15
N PRO A 673 -8.64 11.69 2.43
CA PRO A 673 -8.58 12.75 3.42
C PRO A 673 -7.10 13.16 3.58
N GLN A 674 -6.77 14.43 3.35
CA GLN A 674 -5.39 14.89 3.55
C GLN A 674 -5.07 15.06 5.04
N GLU A 675 -3.80 14.81 5.38
CA GLU A 675 -3.19 15.17 6.65
C GLU A 675 -3.03 16.71 6.73
N ALA A 676 -4.02 17.37 7.34
CA ALA A 676 -4.11 18.83 7.38
C ALA A 676 -3.06 19.54 8.26
N GLY A 677 -2.20 18.79 8.98
CA GLY A 677 -1.26 19.34 9.96
C GLY A 677 -0.17 20.23 9.39
N TYR A 678 0.22 20.06 8.12
CA TYR A 678 1.24 20.92 7.49
C TYR A 678 0.67 22.26 6.99
N PHE A 679 -0.61 22.28 6.60
CA PHE A 679 -1.24 23.41 5.92
C PHE A 679 -1.70 24.52 6.88
N GLU A 680 -2.14 24.19 8.10
CA GLU A 680 -2.48 25.22 9.09
C GLU A 680 -1.26 26.02 9.57
N ARG A 681 -0.07 25.41 9.69
CA ARG A 681 1.16 26.16 10.06
C ARG A 681 1.48 27.30 9.09
N CYS A 682 0.96 27.24 7.88
CA CYS A 682 1.19 28.23 6.85
C CYS A 682 0.08 29.29 6.74
N ILE A 683 -1.13 28.95 7.18
CA ILE A 683 -2.29 29.85 7.27
C ILE A 683 -2.30 30.59 8.62
N ALA A 684 -1.93 29.91 9.71
CA ALA A 684 -1.88 30.46 11.08
C ALA A 684 -0.74 31.47 11.29
N GLU A 685 0.19 31.64 10.34
CA GLU A 685 1.07 32.81 10.25
C GLU A 685 0.31 34.06 9.73
N GLU A 686 -0.85 34.32 10.36
CA GLU A 686 -1.74 35.46 10.10
C GLU A 686 -1.21 36.79 10.67
N ALA A 687 -0.03 36.80 11.26
CA ALA A 687 0.71 38.01 11.52
C ALA A 687 2.10 37.87 10.90
N LEU A 688 2.36 38.64 9.84
CA LEU A 688 3.72 39.19 9.71
C LEU A 688 4.01 39.82 11.07
N ALA A 689 4.93 39.24 11.84
CA ALA A 689 5.67 40.06 12.79
C ALA A 689 6.13 41.29 12.00
N ASP A 690 5.98 42.49 12.55
CA ASP A 690 6.42 43.73 11.92
C ASP A 690 7.92 43.66 11.63
N THR A 691 8.29 43.00 10.53
CA THR A 691 9.68 42.80 10.12
C THR A 691 10.15 44.10 9.53
N THR A 692 11.10 44.74 10.21
CA THR A 692 11.72 46.00 9.79
C THR A 692 12.83 45.79 8.76
N SER A 693 13.23 44.54 8.47
CA SER A 693 14.32 44.21 7.54
C SER A 693 13.83 43.57 6.23
N GLU A 694 14.44 43.99 5.11
CA GLU A 694 14.18 43.45 3.76
C GLU A 694 14.52 41.96 3.65
N LYS A 695 15.58 41.53 4.36
CA LYS A 695 16.05 40.14 4.37
C LYS A 695 15.04 39.20 5.06
N ASP A 696 14.47 39.62 6.18
CA ASP A 696 13.48 38.81 6.89
C ASP A 696 12.15 38.76 6.13
N PHE A 697 11.77 39.86 5.47
CA PHE A 697 10.65 39.86 4.53
C PHE A 697 10.85 38.85 3.40
N LEU A 698 12.02 38.82 2.77
CA LEU A 698 12.33 37.89 1.68
C LEU A 698 12.35 36.42 2.16
N LYS A 699 12.92 36.11 3.33
CA LYS A 699 12.92 34.75 3.90
C LYS A 699 11.50 34.25 4.19
N ASN A 700 10.66 35.12 4.75
CA ASN A 700 9.25 34.78 5.00
C ASN A 700 8.49 34.56 3.70
N MET A 701 8.75 35.39 2.68
CA MET A 701 8.18 35.22 1.35
C MET A 701 8.63 33.92 0.68
N GLU A 702 9.90 33.54 0.84
CA GLU A 702 10.43 32.26 0.33
C GLU A 702 9.65 31.09 0.94
N ARG A 703 9.53 31.07 2.27
CA ARG A 703 8.79 30.03 2.99
C ARG A 703 7.33 29.95 2.55
N LYS A 704 6.62 31.08 2.49
CA LYS A 704 5.21 31.13 2.03
C LYS A 704 5.06 30.66 0.58
N THR A 705 5.99 31.05 -0.29
CA THR A 705 5.94 30.67 -1.71
C THR A 705 6.23 29.17 -1.90
N ARG A 706 7.19 28.62 -1.15
CA ARG A 706 7.54 27.19 -1.15
C ARG A 706 6.37 26.33 -0.69
N VAL A 707 5.68 26.76 0.36
CA VAL A 707 4.45 26.11 0.82
C VAL A 707 3.36 26.19 -0.25
N ALA A 708 3.11 27.37 -0.82
CA ALA A 708 2.08 27.54 -1.84
C ALA A 708 2.36 26.67 -3.08
N PHE A 709 3.63 26.56 -3.47
CA PHE A 709 4.07 25.66 -4.52
C PHE A 709 3.74 24.20 -4.19
N GLY A 710 4.06 23.74 -2.96
CA GLY A 710 3.71 22.40 -2.49
C GLY A 710 2.20 22.17 -2.50
N LEU A 711 1.42 23.11 -1.95
CA LEU A 711 -0.05 23.08 -1.98
C LEU A 711 -0.56 22.88 -3.41
N TYR A 712 -0.20 23.76 -4.35
CA TYR A 712 -0.71 23.64 -5.71
C TYR A 712 -0.20 22.42 -6.45
N HIS A 713 0.99 21.92 -6.11
CA HIS A 713 1.49 20.65 -6.63
C HIS A 713 0.64 19.46 -6.16
N ASP A 714 0.27 19.45 -4.88
CA ASP A 714 -0.56 18.40 -4.32
C ASP A 714 -2.00 18.51 -4.86
N LEU A 715 -2.53 19.73 -4.99
CA LEU A 715 -3.87 19.99 -5.51
C LEU A 715 -4.01 19.68 -7.00
N GLU A 716 -3.00 19.99 -7.81
CA GLU A 716 -2.91 19.59 -9.22
C GLU A 716 -3.03 18.07 -9.37
N LYS A 717 -2.35 17.31 -8.50
CA LYS A 717 -2.39 15.84 -8.49
C LYS A 717 -3.71 15.25 -7.98
N LEU A 718 -4.44 15.99 -7.15
CA LEU A 718 -5.66 15.50 -6.50
C LEU A 718 -6.93 15.77 -7.30
N THR A 719 -6.92 16.77 -8.18
CA THR A 719 -8.07 17.07 -9.02
C THR A 719 -8.11 16.17 -10.25
N LYS A 720 -9.26 15.52 -10.49
CA LYS A 720 -9.56 14.84 -11.76
C LYS A 720 -10.37 15.72 -12.73
N ASN A 721 -10.46 17.02 -12.45
CA ASN A 721 -11.13 18.00 -13.29
C ASN A 721 -10.09 18.83 -14.03
N LYS A 722 -10.09 18.77 -15.36
CA LYS A 722 -9.09 19.42 -16.22
C LYS A 722 -9.05 20.95 -16.08
N GLU A 723 -10.17 21.61 -15.75
CA GLU A 723 -10.17 23.06 -15.50
C GLU A 723 -9.45 23.41 -14.19
N LEU A 724 -9.71 22.62 -13.14
CA LEU A 724 -9.03 22.77 -11.85
C LEU A 724 -7.55 22.34 -11.95
N GLU A 725 -7.26 21.29 -12.71
CA GLU A 725 -5.89 20.81 -12.95
C GLU A 725 -5.09 21.86 -13.69
N PHE A 726 -5.65 22.44 -14.76
CA PHE A 726 -5.05 23.56 -15.47
C PHE A 726 -4.84 24.76 -14.56
N LEU A 727 -5.81 25.09 -13.70
CA LEU A 727 -5.66 26.16 -12.72
C LEU A 727 -4.53 25.88 -11.74
N PHE A 728 -4.51 24.71 -11.10
CA PHE A 728 -3.51 24.33 -10.11
C PHE A 728 -2.12 24.18 -10.73
N GLY A 729 -2.02 23.66 -11.96
CA GLY A 729 -0.77 23.62 -12.72
C GLY A 729 -0.27 25.02 -13.09
N TYR A 730 -1.16 25.92 -13.52
CA TYR A 730 -0.81 27.32 -13.75
C TYR A 730 -0.33 28.00 -12.44
N LEU A 731 -1.02 27.74 -11.34
CA LEU A 731 -0.71 28.23 -10.00
C LEU A 731 0.66 27.77 -9.50
N LYS A 732 0.91 26.48 -9.57
CA LYS A 732 2.19 25.84 -9.28
C LYS A 732 3.30 26.48 -10.12
N ALA A 733 3.09 26.66 -11.43
CA ALA A 733 4.09 27.28 -12.31
C ALA A 733 4.39 28.74 -11.91
N GLN A 734 3.38 29.51 -11.51
CA GLN A 734 3.57 30.87 -11.01
C GLN A 734 4.35 30.90 -9.69
N LYS A 735 4.00 30.03 -8.73
CA LYS A 735 4.70 29.95 -7.44
C LYS A 735 6.14 29.46 -7.60
N LYS A 736 6.41 28.54 -8.53
CA LYS A 736 7.77 28.13 -8.88
C LYS A 736 8.62 29.31 -9.35
N LYS A 737 8.13 30.07 -10.33
CA LYS A 737 8.82 31.28 -10.85
C LYS A 737 9.03 32.33 -9.76
N GLN A 738 8.05 32.48 -8.87
CA GLN A 738 8.15 33.38 -7.73
C GLN A 738 9.23 32.91 -6.74
N LEU A 739 9.27 31.62 -6.43
CA LEU A 739 10.23 31.04 -5.50
C LEU A 739 11.66 31.25 -6.01
N GLU A 740 11.90 30.91 -7.29
CA GLU A 740 13.19 31.13 -7.95
C GLU A 740 13.63 32.61 -7.91
N LYS A 741 12.67 33.54 -8.04
CA LYS A 741 12.93 34.98 -7.98
C LYS A 741 13.29 35.44 -6.56
N VAL A 742 12.58 34.93 -5.55
CA VAL A 742 12.84 35.25 -4.13
C VAL A 742 14.18 34.66 -3.70
N GLU A 743 14.49 33.41 -4.05
CA GLU A 743 15.77 32.76 -3.75
C GLU A 743 16.95 33.53 -4.37
N LYS A 744 16.81 33.98 -5.63
CA LYS A 744 17.81 34.85 -6.28
C LYS A 744 18.00 36.19 -5.57
N LEU A 745 16.95 36.75 -4.97
CA LEU A 745 17.03 38.00 -4.21
C LEU A 745 17.61 37.79 -2.80
N LEU A 746 17.45 36.61 -2.21
CA LEU A 746 18.06 36.25 -0.93
C LEU A 746 19.56 35.93 -1.05
N GLN A 747 19.98 35.42 -2.22
CA GLN A 747 21.38 35.16 -2.53
C GLN A 747 22.18 36.43 -2.83
N LYS A 748 21.51 37.46 -3.38
CA LYS A 748 22.09 38.80 -3.61
C LYS A 748 22.09 39.61 -2.32
#